data_AF-A0A7W5EKP9-F1
#
_entry.id   AF-A0A7W5EKP9-F1
#
_cell.length_a   1.000
_cell.length_b   1.000
_cell.length_c   1.000
_cell.angle_alpha   90.00
_cell.angle_beta   90.00
_cell.angle_gamma   90.00
#
_symmetry.space_group_name_H-M   'P 1'
#
loop_
_entity.id
_entity.type
_entity.pdbx_description
1 polymer ?
#
loop_
_entity_poly.entity_id
_entity_poly.type
_entity_poly.pdbx_seq_one_letter_code
_entity_poly.pdbx_strand_id
1 'polypeptide(L)'
;MKDSFSVRDTIEVNGKRHSIASLAKFGERFDLKRLPYSMKILLENLLRHEDGVNVTAKEIEAVAKWDAKAEPDIEISFMPARVVLQDFTGVPCIVDLAAMRDAVTKLGGNPDKINPLAPAELVIDHSVQVDAFGSSSALETNVRIEFERNQERYSFLRWGQKAFNNFKVVPPRTGIVHQVNLEHLARVVFTADKADGSWAYPDTVFGTDSHTTMINGIGVLGWGVGGIEAEAAMLGQPSSMLIPQVVGFELKGKLGEGVTATDLVLTVTQMLRKLGVVGKFVEFFGEGLAALPLADRATIANMAPEYGATCGIFPIDQESLNYLHLSGRDENEIKLVEAYAKAQGLWHDANTPHAEFTTTLSLDLADVRPSLAGPKRPQDRVLLEGVQQSFLDAVGPLTASRKPKNGDVASFNNEGGGTAVGNEANAVSSEGVLVEKDGKSFRINDGSVVIAAITSCTNTSNPAVMLAAGLVAKKAAALGLTSKPWVKPSLGPGSLVVTEYLKKTGLLTELEKVGFYVVGYGCTTCIGNSGPLPVEISKGIADGDLAVASVLSGNRNFEGRVHPEVKMNYLASPPLVVAYALAGTLDIDLTTQPLGTGSNGQPVFLKDIWPSNKEVSDTIAGAINPQMFKDSYADVFKGDSAWNQIASPDGDTYKWDDSTYIKNPPYFDGMSAEAGTIEDIHGARAMGIFGDSITTDHISPAGSIKKDSPAGRFLISKGVEPKDFNSYGSRRGNDDVMVRGTFANIRIKNLMLNGVEGGYTKYVPTGEEMAIYDAAMKYKADGTPLVVLAGKEYGTGSSRDWAAKGTLLLGVKAVITESFERIHRSNLVGMGVLPCQFQEGENAQTLGLNGDEVFDITGLNGGESKTATVTATRADGSVKTFTVKVLLLTPKEREFFRHGGILQYVLRQLAKA
;
A
#
# COMPACT_ATOMS: atom_id res chain seq x y z
N MET A 1 -8.35 -0.84 -34.19
CA MET A 1 -8.41 -2.29 -33.91
C MET A 1 -8.30 -3.00 -35.25
N LYS A 2 -7.33 -3.92 -35.39
CA LYS A 2 -7.15 -4.73 -36.59
C LYS A 2 -8.23 -5.80 -36.75
N ASP A 3 -8.78 -6.30 -35.63
CA ASP A 3 -9.87 -7.28 -35.53
C ASP A 3 -9.60 -8.55 -36.37
N SER A 4 -8.40 -9.12 -36.24
CA SER A 4 -7.97 -10.30 -37.02
C SER A 4 -8.84 -11.53 -36.78
N PHE A 5 -9.60 -11.55 -35.68
CA PHE A 5 -10.52 -12.63 -35.32
C PHE A 5 -11.98 -12.33 -35.65
N SER A 6 -12.31 -11.15 -36.19
CA SER A 6 -13.69 -10.75 -36.53
C SER A 6 -14.64 -10.86 -35.34
N VAL A 7 -14.18 -10.42 -34.16
CA VAL A 7 -14.90 -10.53 -32.88
C VAL A 7 -15.73 -9.29 -32.58
N ARG A 8 -15.63 -8.23 -33.38
CA ARG A 8 -16.48 -7.05 -33.19
C ARG A 8 -17.97 -7.45 -33.22
N ASP A 9 -18.70 -7.04 -32.21
CA ASP A 9 -20.14 -7.24 -32.10
C ASP A 9 -20.83 -6.05 -31.45
N THR A 10 -22.15 -6.10 -31.34
CA THR A 10 -22.93 -5.05 -30.69
C THR A 10 -23.90 -5.59 -29.66
N ILE A 11 -23.98 -4.92 -28.52
CA ILE A 11 -25.07 -5.07 -27.55
C ILE A 11 -25.95 -3.82 -27.57
N GLU A 12 -27.23 -3.99 -27.24
CA GLU A 12 -28.17 -2.89 -27.12
C GLU A 12 -28.73 -2.87 -25.70
N VAL A 13 -28.57 -1.73 -25.01
CA VAL A 13 -29.02 -1.54 -23.64
C VAL A 13 -29.75 -0.20 -23.56
N ASN A 14 -31.00 -0.22 -23.10
CA ASN A 14 -31.86 0.97 -22.98
C ASN A 14 -31.91 1.84 -24.25
N GLY A 15 -31.94 1.20 -25.43
CA GLY A 15 -31.99 1.88 -26.72
C GLY A 15 -30.66 2.50 -27.18
N LYS A 16 -29.56 2.32 -26.44
CA LYS A 16 -28.21 2.70 -26.86
C LYS A 16 -27.44 1.46 -27.33
N ARG A 17 -26.87 1.55 -28.53
CA ARG A 17 -26.02 0.49 -29.10
C ARG A 17 -24.56 0.71 -28.70
N HIS A 18 -23.91 -0.35 -28.25
CA HIS A 18 -22.49 -0.35 -27.89
C HIS A 18 -21.76 -1.44 -28.66
N SER A 19 -20.65 -1.09 -29.31
CA SER A 19 -19.70 -2.04 -29.86
C SER A 19 -18.93 -2.73 -28.73
N ILE A 20 -18.67 -4.03 -28.88
CA ILE A 20 -17.88 -4.83 -27.94
C ILE A 20 -16.88 -5.70 -28.72
N ALA A 21 -15.76 -6.05 -28.08
CA ALA A 21 -14.91 -7.15 -28.52
C ALA A 21 -15.49 -8.45 -27.96
N SER A 22 -16.30 -9.16 -28.75
CA SER A 22 -17.15 -10.26 -28.26
C SER A 22 -16.34 -11.51 -27.92
N LEU A 23 -16.25 -11.83 -26.62
CA LEU A 23 -15.70 -13.08 -26.13
C LEU A 23 -16.58 -14.27 -26.55
N ALA A 24 -17.89 -14.08 -26.69
CA ALA A 24 -18.79 -15.13 -27.18
C ALA A 24 -18.43 -15.56 -28.61
N LYS A 25 -18.24 -14.60 -29.54
CA LYS A 25 -17.79 -14.90 -30.92
C LYS A 25 -16.41 -15.52 -30.94
N PHE A 26 -15.48 -15.00 -30.12
CA PHE A 26 -14.14 -15.59 -30.01
C PHE A 26 -14.18 -17.02 -29.48
N GLY A 27 -15.12 -17.30 -28.56
CA GLY A 27 -15.38 -18.60 -27.96
C GLY A 27 -15.94 -19.66 -28.92
N GLU A 28 -16.34 -19.28 -30.13
CA GLU A 28 -16.65 -20.25 -31.20
C GLU A 28 -15.38 -20.95 -31.72
N ARG A 29 -14.20 -20.34 -31.51
CA ARG A 29 -12.89 -20.86 -31.95
C ARG A 29 -12.08 -21.49 -30.83
N PHE A 30 -12.30 -21.06 -29.58
CA PHE A 30 -11.55 -21.50 -28.40
C PHE A 30 -12.49 -21.76 -27.23
N ASP A 31 -12.21 -22.78 -26.42
CA ASP A 31 -12.98 -22.98 -25.19
C ASP A 31 -12.59 -21.96 -24.12
N LEU A 32 -13.38 -20.91 -23.98
CA LEU A 32 -13.19 -19.85 -22.98
C LEU A 32 -13.90 -20.14 -21.66
N LYS A 33 -14.75 -21.18 -21.58
CA LYS A 33 -15.51 -21.48 -20.35
C LYS A 33 -14.59 -21.95 -19.23
N ARG A 34 -13.51 -22.63 -19.60
CA ARG A 34 -12.45 -23.07 -18.69
C ARG A 34 -11.61 -21.93 -18.13
N LEU A 35 -11.57 -20.77 -18.80
CA LEU A 35 -10.68 -19.68 -18.38
C LEU A 35 -11.21 -19.02 -17.09
N PRO A 36 -10.31 -18.69 -16.13
CA PRO A 36 -10.65 -17.83 -15.01
C PRO A 36 -11.24 -16.50 -15.45
N TYR A 37 -12.10 -15.93 -14.60
CA TYR A 37 -12.72 -14.62 -14.80
C TYR A 37 -11.70 -13.53 -15.12
N SER A 38 -10.61 -13.48 -14.35
CA SER A 38 -9.50 -12.55 -14.56
C SER A 38 -8.83 -12.69 -15.94
N MET A 39 -8.67 -13.93 -16.43
CA MET A 39 -8.09 -14.21 -17.75
C MET A 39 -9.01 -13.77 -18.89
N LYS A 40 -10.33 -13.86 -18.71
CA LYS A 40 -11.31 -13.34 -19.69
C LYS A 40 -11.22 -11.81 -19.82
N ILE A 41 -10.97 -11.09 -18.72
CA ILE A 41 -10.76 -9.63 -18.77
C ILE A 41 -9.47 -9.29 -19.53
N LEU A 42 -8.37 -10.02 -19.26
CA LEU A 42 -7.12 -9.83 -20.03
C LEU A 42 -7.34 -10.11 -21.52
N LEU A 43 -8.08 -11.16 -21.86
CA LEU A 43 -8.39 -11.52 -23.23
C LEU A 43 -9.23 -10.45 -23.95
N GLU A 44 -10.26 -9.91 -23.29
CA GLU A 44 -11.04 -8.78 -23.82
C GLU A 44 -10.14 -7.58 -24.10
N ASN A 45 -9.23 -7.27 -23.17
CA ASN A 45 -8.32 -6.14 -23.28
C ASN A 45 -7.44 -6.27 -24.54
N LEU A 46 -6.83 -7.44 -24.73
CA LEU A 46 -5.99 -7.74 -25.89
C LEU A 46 -6.79 -7.68 -27.21
N LEU A 47 -7.97 -8.32 -27.26
CA LEU A 47 -8.83 -8.26 -28.44
C LEU A 47 -9.20 -6.82 -28.80
N ARG A 48 -9.56 -6.01 -27.81
CA ARG A 48 -9.95 -4.60 -28.00
C ARG A 48 -8.81 -3.73 -28.51
N HIS A 49 -7.58 -4.07 -28.14
CA HIS A 49 -6.38 -3.28 -28.40
C HIS A 49 -5.48 -3.82 -29.51
N GLU A 50 -5.90 -4.86 -30.25
CA GLU A 50 -5.11 -5.41 -31.35
C GLU A 50 -4.70 -4.34 -32.38
N ASP A 51 -3.40 -4.12 -32.49
CA ASP A 51 -2.75 -3.19 -33.43
C ASP A 51 -1.68 -3.87 -34.31
N GLY A 52 -1.28 -5.11 -33.97
CA GLY A 52 -0.25 -5.87 -34.67
C GLY A 52 1.19 -5.44 -34.36
N VAL A 53 1.39 -4.50 -33.44
CA VAL A 53 2.70 -3.98 -33.01
C VAL A 53 2.89 -4.20 -31.52
N ASN A 54 2.03 -3.60 -30.70
CA ASN A 54 2.05 -3.74 -29.25
C ASN A 54 1.20 -4.92 -28.79
N VAL A 55 0.07 -5.17 -29.46
CA VAL A 55 -0.82 -6.29 -29.19
C VAL A 55 -0.97 -7.10 -30.46
N THR A 56 -0.45 -8.33 -30.42
CA THR A 56 -0.44 -9.23 -31.57
C THR A 56 -1.50 -10.33 -31.49
N ALA A 57 -1.90 -10.88 -32.64
CA ALA A 57 -2.78 -12.06 -32.68
C ALA A 57 -2.20 -13.26 -31.91
N LYS A 58 -0.86 -13.36 -31.82
CA LYS A 58 -0.16 -14.42 -31.08
C LYS A 58 -0.39 -14.30 -29.57
N GLU A 59 -0.33 -13.07 -29.02
CA GLU A 59 -0.62 -12.81 -27.60
C GLU A 59 -2.07 -13.17 -27.26
N ILE A 60 -3.01 -12.76 -28.11
CA ILE A 60 -4.44 -13.08 -27.97
C ILE A 60 -4.67 -14.60 -27.91
N GLU A 61 -4.08 -15.34 -28.86
CA GLU A 61 -4.17 -16.81 -28.87
C GLU A 61 -3.50 -17.47 -27.66
N ALA A 62 -2.40 -16.90 -27.17
CA ALA A 62 -1.69 -17.44 -26.02
C ALA A 62 -2.56 -17.40 -24.75
N VAL A 63 -3.30 -16.31 -24.53
CA VAL A 63 -4.26 -16.20 -23.42
C VAL A 63 -5.44 -17.15 -23.63
N ALA A 64 -5.95 -17.26 -24.87
CA ALA A 64 -7.05 -18.18 -25.20
C ALA A 64 -6.69 -19.67 -24.91
N LYS A 65 -5.43 -20.03 -25.19
CA LYS A 65 -4.85 -21.37 -25.00
C LYS A 65 -4.14 -21.55 -23.66
N TRP A 66 -4.33 -20.62 -22.71
CA TRP A 66 -3.64 -20.63 -21.42
C TRP A 66 -3.72 -22.00 -20.74
N ASP A 67 -2.59 -22.59 -20.38
CA ASP A 67 -2.50 -23.85 -19.67
C ASP A 67 -2.26 -23.56 -18.18
N ALA A 68 -3.20 -23.99 -17.34
CA ALA A 68 -3.12 -23.80 -15.90
C ALA A 68 -1.88 -24.42 -15.26
N LYS A 69 -1.27 -25.44 -15.89
CA LYS A 69 -0.07 -26.15 -15.37
C LYS A 69 1.24 -25.63 -15.95
N ALA A 70 1.19 -24.73 -16.93
CA ALA A 70 2.40 -24.14 -17.49
C ALA A 70 3.00 -23.09 -16.55
N GLU A 71 4.33 -22.95 -16.62
CA GLU A 71 5.02 -21.81 -16.02
C GLU A 71 4.91 -20.59 -16.96
N PRO A 72 4.73 -19.37 -16.43
CA PRO A 72 4.65 -18.17 -17.26
C PRO A 72 5.91 -17.90 -18.07
N ASP A 73 5.80 -17.94 -19.40
CA ASP A 73 6.91 -17.66 -20.32
C ASP A 73 6.54 -16.74 -21.49
N ILE A 74 5.25 -16.48 -21.70
CA ILE A 74 4.72 -15.60 -22.74
C ILE A 74 4.38 -14.23 -22.16
N GLU A 75 4.90 -13.18 -22.79
CA GLU A 75 4.56 -11.77 -22.54
C GLU A 75 3.25 -11.40 -23.23
N ILE A 76 2.47 -10.54 -22.58
CA ILE A 76 1.31 -9.84 -23.13
C ILE A 76 1.36 -8.35 -22.79
N SER A 77 0.78 -7.53 -23.66
CA SER A 77 0.56 -6.10 -23.44
C SER A 77 -0.78 -5.84 -22.77
N PHE A 78 -0.80 -5.15 -21.63
CA PHE A 78 -2.02 -4.78 -20.92
C PHE A 78 -2.20 -3.26 -20.87
N MET A 79 -3.40 -2.80 -21.23
CA MET A 79 -3.74 -1.37 -21.29
C MET A 79 -4.90 -1.08 -20.34
N PRO A 80 -4.67 -0.49 -19.15
CA PRO A 80 -5.76 -0.22 -18.20
C PRO A 80 -6.73 0.82 -18.76
N ALA A 81 -8.01 0.71 -18.39
CA ALA A 81 -9.05 1.66 -18.79
C ALA A 81 -8.89 3.04 -18.14
N ARG A 82 -8.27 3.10 -16.96
CA ARG A 82 -8.02 4.32 -16.18
C ARG A 82 -6.88 4.15 -15.19
N VAL A 83 -6.46 5.26 -14.59
CA VAL A 83 -5.46 5.31 -13.53
C VAL A 83 -6.02 6.04 -12.30
N VAL A 84 -5.76 5.51 -11.10
CA VAL A 84 -6.09 6.17 -9.83
C VAL A 84 -4.84 6.53 -9.04
N LEU A 85 -4.81 7.72 -8.45
CA LEU A 85 -3.67 8.21 -7.68
C LEU A 85 -4.09 8.67 -6.29
N GLN A 86 -3.10 8.77 -5.40
CA GLN A 86 -3.20 9.43 -4.11
C GLN A 86 -2.10 10.48 -3.98
N ASP A 87 -2.22 11.49 -3.11
CA ASP A 87 -1.37 12.68 -3.14
C ASP A 87 0.14 12.46 -2.83
N PHE A 88 0.54 11.45 -2.05
CA PHE A 88 1.95 11.11 -1.84
C PHE A 88 2.62 10.53 -3.10
N THR A 89 1.91 9.82 -3.96
CA THR A 89 2.48 9.29 -5.22
C THR A 89 2.05 10.08 -6.44
N GLY A 90 0.94 10.81 -6.35
CA GLY A 90 0.43 11.66 -7.40
C GLY A 90 1.19 12.97 -7.54
N VAL A 91 1.66 13.58 -6.44
CA VAL A 91 2.56 14.75 -6.55
C VAL A 91 3.80 14.43 -7.39
N PRO A 92 4.60 13.38 -7.11
CA PRO A 92 5.73 13.05 -7.97
C PRO A 92 5.30 12.67 -9.40
N CYS A 93 4.14 12.03 -9.62
CA CYS A 93 3.67 11.76 -10.98
C CYS A 93 3.43 13.05 -11.78
N ILE A 94 2.80 14.05 -11.16
CA ILE A 94 2.54 15.34 -11.82
C ILE A 94 3.84 16.14 -11.98
N VAL A 95 4.81 16.01 -11.07
CA VAL A 95 6.17 16.55 -11.25
C VAL A 95 6.87 15.92 -12.45
N ASP A 96 6.78 14.60 -12.61
CA ASP A 96 7.40 13.91 -13.73
C ASP A 96 6.76 14.30 -15.06
N LEU A 97 5.42 14.39 -15.15
CA LEU A 97 4.75 14.90 -16.35
C LEU A 97 5.12 16.36 -16.66
N ALA A 98 5.26 17.22 -15.64
CA ALA A 98 5.72 18.59 -15.82
C ALA A 98 7.18 18.64 -16.34
N ALA A 99 8.07 17.82 -15.78
CA ALA A 99 9.45 17.71 -16.22
C ALA A 99 9.57 17.12 -17.64
N MET A 100 8.68 16.19 -18.02
CA MET A 100 8.58 15.67 -19.37
C MET A 100 8.13 16.76 -20.37
N ARG A 101 7.23 17.68 -20.00
CA ARG A 101 6.89 18.85 -20.85
C ARG A 101 8.09 19.74 -21.12
N ASP A 102 8.91 20.01 -20.10
CA ASP A 102 10.15 20.77 -20.27
C ASP A 102 11.15 20.02 -21.16
N ALA A 103 11.31 18.72 -20.94
CA ALA A 103 12.26 17.89 -21.67
C ALA A 103 11.87 17.71 -23.14
N VAL A 104 10.58 17.47 -23.46
CA VAL A 104 10.13 17.36 -24.85
C VAL A 104 10.31 18.68 -25.60
N THR A 105 10.09 19.81 -24.91
CA THR A 105 10.32 21.15 -25.48
C THR A 105 11.80 21.37 -25.80
N LYS A 106 12.70 20.98 -24.88
CA LYS A 106 14.17 21.02 -25.12
C LYS A 106 14.61 20.12 -26.28
N LEU A 107 13.91 19.02 -26.51
CA LEU A 107 14.13 18.11 -27.65
C LEU A 107 13.43 18.58 -28.95
N GLY A 108 12.70 19.69 -28.93
CA GLY A 108 12.01 20.27 -30.09
C GLY A 108 10.64 19.68 -30.41
N GLY A 109 10.05 18.89 -29.51
CA GLY A 109 8.70 18.34 -29.64
C GLY A 109 7.60 19.20 -29.00
N ASN A 110 6.35 18.73 -29.06
CA ASN A 110 5.19 19.46 -28.53
C ASN A 110 4.86 19.05 -27.07
N PRO A 111 4.87 19.97 -26.09
CA PRO A 111 4.51 19.67 -24.70
C PRO A 111 3.06 19.18 -24.50
N ASP A 112 2.12 19.54 -25.37
CA ASP A 112 0.72 19.12 -25.27
C ASP A 112 0.53 17.61 -25.49
N LYS A 113 1.52 16.95 -26.11
CA LYS A 113 1.53 15.49 -26.26
C LYS A 113 1.78 14.78 -24.93
N ILE A 114 2.36 15.47 -23.95
CA ILE A 114 2.50 14.97 -22.58
C ILE A 114 1.16 15.25 -21.86
N ASN A 115 0.22 14.32 -22.04
CA ASN A 115 -1.10 14.42 -21.45
C ASN A 115 -1.71 13.01 -21.22
N PRO A 116 -2.41 12.77 -20.08
CA PRO A 116 -3.18 11.55 -19.89
C PRO A 116 -4.19 11.28 -21.03
N LEU A 117 -4.10 10.11 -21.67
CA LEU A 117 -4.98 9.63 -22.73
C LEU A 117 -6.19 8.86 -22.18
N ALA A 118 -6.09 8.39 -20.95
CA ALA A 118 -7.17 7.75 -20.19
C ALA A 118 -7.50 8.58 -18.94
N PRO A 119 -8.68 8.40 -18.33
CA PRO A 119 -9.01 9.06 -17.06
C PRO A 119 -7.95 8.79 -15.99
N ALA A 120 -7.46 9.86 -15.37
CA ALA A 120 -6.52 9.83 -14.26
C ALA A 120 -7.14 10.59 -13.08
N GLU A 121 -7.48 9.88 -12.01
CA GLU A 121 -8.20 10.44 -10.87
C GLU A 121 -7.36 10.36 -9.60
N LEU A 122 -6.99 11.52 -9.04
CA LEU A 122 -6.19 11.62 -7.82
C LEU A 122 -7.09 11.93 -6.63
N VAL A 123 -6.91 11.23 -5.50
CA VAL A 123 -7.58 11.54 -4.23
C VAL A 123 -6.56 12.04 -3.21
N ILE A 124 -6.84 13.18 -2.56
CA ILE A 124 -5.97 13.71 -1.50
C ILE A 124 -6.40 13.13 -0.15
N ASP A 125 -5.62 12.17 0.37
CA ASP A 125 -5.96 11.39 1.56
C ASP A 125 -4.75 11.01 2.44
N HIS A 126 -3.52 11.21 1.96
CA HIS A 126 -2.27 10.93 2.69
C HIS A 126 -1.70 12.14 3.42
N SER A 127 -2.35 13.31 3.35
CA SER A 127 -1.84 14.57 3.90
C SER A 127 -2.27 14.84 5.35
N VAL A 128 -3.50 14.46 5.72
CA VAL A 128 -4.02 14.63 7.08
C VAL A 128 -3.26 13.76 8.08
N GLN A 129 -2.94 14.34 9.24
CA GLN A 129 -2.32 13.66 10.37
C GLN A 129 -3.17 13.81 11.63
N VAL A 130 -3.05 12.86 12.56
CA VAL A 130 -3.79 12.90 13.83
C VAL A 130 -3.03 13.77 14.85
N ASP A 131 -2.87 15.07 14.55
CA ASP A 131 -2.21 16.03 15.44
C ASP A 131 -3.02 16.25 16.73
N ALA A 132 -4.34 16.38 16.60
CA ALA A 132 -5.33 16.48 17.66
C ALA A 132 -6.26 15.24 17.66
N PHE A 133 -6.71 14.83 18.84
CA PHE A 133 -7.60 13.69 19.07
C PHE A 133 -8.43 13.88 20.34
N GLY A 134 -9.37 12.96 20.60
CA GLY A 134 -10.09 12.89 21.88
C GLY A 134 -11.06 14.05 22.17
N SER A 135 -11.38 14.88 21.18
CA SER A 135 -12.35 15.98 21.32
C SER A 135 -13.10 16.25 20.01
N SER A 136 -14.25 16.92 20.11
CA SER A 136 -15.04 17.36 18.95
C SER A 136 -14.32 18.38 18.05
N SER A 137 -13.29 19.06 18.58
CA SER A 137 -12.47 20.02 17.81
C SER A 137 -11.34 19.38 17.01
N ALA A 138 -11.12 18.07 17.16
CA ALA A 138 -9.98 17.37 16.56
C ALA A 138 -9.99 17.44 15.03
N LEU A 139 -11.13 17.17 14.39
CA LEU A 139 -11.28 17.22 12.93
C LEU A 139 -10.85 18.58 12.36
N GLU A 140 -11.45 19.68 12.85
CA GLU A 140 -11.17 21.02 12.33
C GLU A 140 -9.73 21.46 12.62
N THR A 141 -9.17 21.04 13.75
CA THR A 141 -7.76 21.31 14.09
C THR A 141 -6.82 20.61 13.13
N ASN A 142 -7.05 19.32 12.86
CA ASN A 142 -6.20 18.53 11.95
C ASN A 142 -6.30 19.03 10.51
N VAL A 143 -7.51 19.37 10.04
CA VAL A 143 -7.72 19.94 8.70
C VAL A 143 -7.00 21.28 8.58
N ARG A 144 -7.09 22.17 9.57
CA ARG A 144 -6.36 23.44 9.53
C ARG A 144 -4.85 23.24 9.40
N ILE A 145 -4.28 22.36 10.24
CA ILE A 145 -2.84 22.03 10.21
C ILE A 145 -2.46 21.39 8.87
N GLU A 146 -3.31 20.52 8.31
CA GLU A 146 -3.10 19.90 7.00
C GLU A 146 -2.98 20.96 5.89
N PHE A 147 -3.88 21.94 5.83
CA PHE A 147 -3.82 23.01 4.83
C PHE A 147 -2.60 23.91 5.03
N GLU A 148 -2.27 24.26 6.27
CA GLU A 148 -1.06 25.05 6.60
C GLU A 148 0.22 24.34 6.12
N ARG A 149 0.32 23.01 6.31
CA ARG A 149 1.50 22.20 5.96
C ARG A 149 1.62 21.84 4.47
N ASN A 150 0.52 21.90 3.70
CA ASN A 150 0.46 21.34 2.34
C ASN A 150 0.03 22.33 1.27
N GLN A 151 -0.05 23.63 1.60
CA GLN A 151 -0.48 24.69 0.69
C GLN A 151 0.19 24.62 -0.69
N GLU A 152 1.52 24.45 -0.74
CA GLU A 152 2.26 24.40 -2.00
C GLU A 152 1.95 23.15 -2.83
N ARG A 153 1.87 21.98 -2.19
CA ARG A 153 1.51 20.71 -2.85
C ARG A 153 0.10 20.79 -3.43
N TYR A 154 -0.83 21.40 -2.71
CA TYR A 154 -2.21 21.57 -3.16
C TYR A 154 -2.31 22.58 -4.31
N SER A 155 -1.55 23.68 -4.25
CA SER A 155 -1.42 24.63 -5.37
C SER A 155 -0.90 23.93 -6.63
N PHE A 156 0.11 23.07 -6.48
CA PHE A 156 0.68 22.27 -7.56
C PHE A 156 -0.32 21.28 -8.16
N LEU A 157 -1.07 20.54 -7.32
CA LEU A 157 -2.11 19.62 -7.81
C LEU A 157 -3.27 20.36 -8.50
N ARG A 158 -3.65 21.54 -8.02
CA ARG A 158 -4.62 22.41 -8.71
C ARG A 158 -4.10 22.87 -10.06
N TRP A 159 -2.81 23.18 -10.18
CA TRP A 159 -2.19 23.52 -11.46
C TRP A 159 -2.27 22.30 -12.40
N GLY A 160 -1.91 21.10 -11.91
CA GLY A 160 -2.02 19.86 -12.69
C GLY A 160 -3.44 19.62 -13.22
N GLN A 161 -4.47 19.84 -12.40
CA GLN A 161 -5.87 19.72 -12.82
C GLN A 161 -6.26 20.69 -13.94
N LYS A 162 -5.65 21.88 -14.00
CA LYS A 162 -5.86 22.83 -15.11
C LYS A 162 -5.03 22.47 -16.34
N ALA A 163 -3.80 22.01 -16.14
CA ALA A 163 -2.79 21.84 -17.18
C ALA A 163 -2.89 20.52 -17.95
N PHE A 164 -3.51 19.49 -17.36
CA PHE A 164 -3.66 18.17 -17.98
C PHE A 164 -5.13 17.81 -18.21
N ASN A 165 -5.47 17.47 -19.46
CA ASN A 165 -6.78 16.91 -19.78
C ASN A 165 -6.90 15.49 -19.18
N ASN A 166 -8.14 15.07 -18.90
CA ASN A 166 -8.47 13.78 -18.27
C ASN A 166 -7.91 13.57 -16.85
N PHE A 167 -7.26 14.58 -16.26
CA PHE A 167 -6.80 14.56 -14.88
C PHE A 167 -7.81 15.25 -13.96
N LYS A 168 -8.26 14.55 -12.91
CA LYS A 168 -9.18 15.09 -11.91
C LYS A 168 -8.62 14.89 -10.51
N VAL A 169 -8.87 15.84 -9.63
CA VAL A 169 -8.46 15.81 -8.23
C VAL A 169 -9.71 15.80 -7.35
N VAL A 170 -9.86 14.75 -6.55
CA VAL A 170 -10.74 14.73 -5.39
C VAL A 170 -10.01 15.46 -4.25
N PRO A 171 -10.56 16.58 -3.77
CA PRO A 171 -9.92 17.45 -2.80
C PRO A 171 -9.87 16.83 -1.40
N PRO A 172 -9.09 17.41 -0.47
CA PRO A 172 -9.01 16.95 0.91
C PRO A 172 -10.39 16.89 1.58
N ARG A 173 -10.51 16.15 2.69
CA ARG A 173 -11.73 16.01 3.50
C ARG A 173 -12.86 15.21 2.82
N THR A 174 -12.60 14.55 1.70
CA THR A 174 -13.62 13.78 0.96
C THR A 174 -13.64 12.30 1.35
N GLY A 175 -12.46 11.67 1.45
CA GLY A 175 -12.32 10.25 1.75
C GLY A 175 -10.98 9.68 1.32
N ILE A 176 -10.81 8.37 1.50
CA ILE A 176 -9.62 7.60 1.14
C ILE A 176 -9.78 7.05 -0.28
N VAL A 177 -8.70 7.07 -1.06
CA VAL A 177 -8.64 6.73 -2.49
C VAL A 177 -9.42 5.46 -2.84
N HIS A 178 -9.24 4.38 -2.08
CA HIS A 178 -9.86 3.08 -2.42
C HIS A 178 -11.35 3.02 -2.07
N GLN A 179 -11.76 3.70 -1.00
CA GLN A 179 -13.18 3.77 -0.64
C GLN A 179 -13.92 4.71 -1.60
N VAL A 180 -13.35 5.87 -1.92
CA VAL A 180 -13.89 6.76 -2.97
C VAL A 180 -13.91 6.07 -4.34
N ASN A 181 -12.92 5.22 -4.64
CA ASN A 181 -12.91 4.42 -5.85
C ASN A 181 -14.08 3.43 -5.90
N LEU A 182 -14.27 2.65 -4.83
CA LEU A 182 -15.37 1.68 -4.71
C LEU A 182 -16.74 2.37 -4.73
N GLU A 183 -16.90 3.44 -3.94
CA GLU A 183 -18.17 4.12 -3.70
C GLU A 183 -18.52 5.12 -4.80
N HIS A 184 -17.58 5.58 -5.64
CA HIS A 184 -17.86 6.58 -6.68
C HIS A 184 -17.09 6.43 -8.01
N LEU A 185 -15.77 6.24 -8.00
CA LEU A 185 -14.97 6.33 -9.25
C LEU A 185 -14.99 5.07 -10.12
N ALA A 186 -15.38 3.91 -9.59
CA ALA A 186 -15.43 2.69 -10.40
C ALA A 186 -16.70 2.62 -11.26
N ARG A 187 -16.51 2.21 -12.52
CA ARG A 187 -17.57 2.13 -13.53
C ARG A 187 -18.04 0.70 -13.76
N VAL A 188 -17.22 -0.29 -13.40
CA VAL A 188 -17.39 -1.74 -13.68
C VAL A 188 -17.38 -2.08 -15.18
N VAL A 189 -18.19 -1.38 -15.98
CA VAL A 189 -18.16 -1.39 -17.44
C VAL A 189 -18.05 0.04 -17.95
N PHE A 190 -16.95 0.34 -18.62
CA PHE A 190 -16.74 1.62 -19.28
C PHE A 190 -17.59 1.74 -20.54
N THR A 191 -17.97 2.98 -20.86
CA THR A 191 -18.35 3.36 -22.22
C THR A 191 -17.43 4.45 -22.74
N ALA A 192 -17.09 4.38 -24.02
CA ALA A 192 -16.31 5.42 -24.68
C ALA A 192 -16.78 5.62 -26.11
N ASP A 193 -16.99 6.88 -26.50
CA ASP A 193 -17.24 7.24 -27.88
C ASP A 193 -15.92 7.30 -28.64
N LYS A 194 -15.77 6.41 -29.62
CA LYS A 194 -14.62 6.36 -30.54
C LYS A 194 -15.08 6.79 -31.93
N ALA A 195 -14.12 7.07 -32.81
CA ALA A 195 -14.40 7.45 -34.20
C ALA A 195 -15.28 6.43 -34.95
N ASP A 196 -15.25 5.17 -34.54
CA ASP A 196 -16.01 4.06 -35.14
C ASP A 196 -17.26 3.67 -34.33
N GLY A 197 -17.69 4.48 -33.35
CA GLY A 197 -18.92 4.31 -32.58
C GLY A 197 -18.72 4.29 -31.06
N SER A 198 -19.83 4.16 -30.33
CA SER A 198 -19.83 3.96 -28.88
C SER A 198 -19.38 2.54 -28.54
N TRP A 199 -18.38 2.38 -27.67
CA TRP A 199 -17.88 1.09 -27.19
C TRP A 199 -18.29 0.83 -25.75
N ALA A 200 -18.41 -0.44 -25.37
CA ALA A 200 -18.47 -0.89 -23.98
C ALA A 200 -17.35 -1.92 -23.71
N TYR A 201 -16.72 -1.84 -22.54
CA TYR A 201 -15.61 -2.72 -22.15
C TYR A 201 -15.42 -2.74 -20.62
N PRO A 202 -14.72 -3.74 -20.03
CA PRO A 202 -14.54 -3.83 -18.59
C PRO A 202 -13.75 -2.64 -18.05
N ASP A 203 -14.14 -2.14 -16.87
CA ASP A 203 -13.28 -1.28 -16.08
C ASP A 203 -12.04 -2.06 -15.65
N THR A 204 -10.88 -1.45 -15.86
CA THR A 204 -9.58 -1.96 -15.42
C THR A 204 -8.75 -0.78 -14.94
N VAL A 205 -8.03 -0.95 -13.84
CA VAL A 205 -7.37 0.19 -13.19
C VAL A 205 -5.99 -0.13 -12.66
N PHE A 206 -5.04 0.73 -13.02
CA PHE A 206 -3.79 0.85 -12.30
C PHE A 206 -3.92 1.92 -11.24
N GLY A 207 -3.29 1.68 -10.09
CA GLY A 207 -3.19 2.74 -9.09
C GLY A 207 -1.81 2.88 -8.51
N THR A 208 -1.43 4.12 -8.20
CA THR A 208 -0.16 4.43 -7.55
C THR A 208 -0.19 4.17 -6.04
N ASP A 209 -1.00 3.20 -5.64
CA ASP A 209 -1.10 2.63 -4.29
C ASP A 209 -1.29 1.11 -4.38
N SER A 210 -0.61 0.36 -3.52
CA SER A 210 -0.64 -1.10 -3.53
C SER A 210 -2.03 -1.69 -3.35
N HIS A 211 -2.89 -1.07 -2.53
CA HIS A 211 -4.21 -1.59 -2.19
C HIS A 211 -5.30 -1.19 -3.18
N THR A 212 -4.92 -0.69 -4.36
CA THR A 212 -5.83 -0.51 -5.52
C THR A 212 -6.58 -1.81 -5.82
N THR A 213 -6.00 -2.94 -5.42
CA THR A 213 -6.61 -4.26 -5.48
C THR A 213 -7.95 -4.37 -4.75
N MET A 214 -8.28 -3.45 -3.83
CA MET A 214 -9.60 -3.41 -3.17
C MET A 214 -10.77 -3.38 -4.15
N ILE A 215 -10.58 -2.77 -5.33
CA ILE A 215 -11.64 -2.66 -6.34
C ILE A 215 -11.98 -4.00 -7.01
N ASN A 216 -11.11 -5.00 -6.91
CA ASN A 216 -11.40 -6.34 -7.42
C ASN A 216 -12.56 -7.02 -6.68
N GLY A 217 -13.00 -6.48 -5.53
CA GLY A 217 -14.20 -6.95 -4.82
C GLY A 217 -15.51 -6.74 -5.58
N ILE A 218 -15.54 -5.84 -6.58
CA ILE A 218 -16.71 -5.57 -7.45
C ILE A 218 -16.51 -6.06 -8.90
N GLY A 219 -15.51 -6.93 -9.13
CA GLY A 219 -15.22 -7.46 -10.47
C GLY A 219 -14.43 -6.53 -11.39
N VAL A 220 -13.87 -5.43 -10.87
CA VAL A 220 -12.94 -4.57 -11.62
C VAL A 220 -11.52 -5.09 -11.46
N LEU A 221 -10.90 -5.52 -12.56
CA LEU A 221 -9.51 -5.99 -12.51
C LEU A 221 -8.55 -4.80 -12.33
N GLY A 222 -7.90 -4.72 -11.17
CA GLY A 222 -6.97 -3.63 -10.89
C GLY A 222 -5.95 -3.93 -9.81
N TRP A 223 -4.80 -3.28 -9.88
CA TRP A 223 -3.70 -3.49 -8.94
C TRP A 223 -2.77 -2.28 -8.80
N GLY A 224 -1.94 -2.33 -7.76
CA GLY A 224 -0.95 -1.31 -7.51
C GLY A 224 0.27 -1.40 -8.42
N VAL A 225 0.69 -0.26 -8.95
CA VAL A 225 1.91 -0.07 -9.75
C VAL A 225 2.70 1.13 -9.22
N GLY A 226 3.96 1.28 -9.65
CA GLY A 226 4.72 2.49 -9.36
C GLY A 226 4.19 3.72 -10.12
N GLY A 227 4.53 4.92 -9.63
CA GLY A 227 4.18 6.18 -10.31
C GLY A 227 4.61 6.19 -11.77
N ILE A 228 5.86 5.81 -12.00
CA ILE A 228 6.47 5.69 -13.33
C ILE A 228 5.68 4.80 -14.31
N GLU A 229 5.21 3.63 -13.86
CA GLU A 229 4.41 2.71 -14.69
C GLU A 229 3.00 3.28 -14.93
N ALA A 230 2.42 3.92 -13.92
CA ALA A 230 1.14 4.61 -14.04
C ALA A 230 1.23 5.79 -15.02
N GLU A 231 2.31 6.58 -14.99
CA GLU A 231 2.56 7.70 -15.92
C GLU A 231 2.69 7.20 -17.36
N ALA A 232 3.43 6.12 -17.58
CA ALA A 232 3.53 5.50 -18.91
C ALA A 232 2.16 5.03 -19.41
N ALA A 233 1.35 4.39 -18.55
CA ALA A 233 -0.01 3.99 -18.86
C ALA A 233 -0.92 5.20 -19.16
N MET A 234 -0.80 6.28 -18.38
CA MET A 234 -1.50 7.54 -18.67
C MET A 234 -1.14 8.09 -20.06
N LEU A 235 0.12 7.96 -20.49
CA LEU A 235 0.59 8.39 -21.81
C LEU A 235 0.33 7.36 -22.92
N GLY A 236 -0.49 6.33 -22.66
CA GLY A 236 -0.93 5.35 -23.66
C GLY A 236 0.02 4.19 -23.89
N GLN A 237 1.08 4.05 -23.10
CA GLN A 237 1.96 2.89 -23.21
C GLN A 237 1.31 1.66 -22.58
N PRO A 238 1.33 0.51 -23.25
CA PRO A 238 0.93 -0.74 -22.63
C PRO A 238 1.93 -1.12 -21.53
N SER A 239 1.41 -1.69 -20.44
CA SER A 239 2.25 -2.39 -19.48
C SER A 239 2.56 -3.79 -19.99
N SER A 240 3.82 -4.18 -19.86
CA SER A 240 4.30 -5.50 -20.23
C SER A 240 4.21 -6.43 -19.02
N MET A 241 3.57 -7.59 -19.19
CA MET A 241 3.50 -8.61 -18.16
C MET A 241 3.54 -10.02 -18.74
N LEU A 242 3.99 -10.98 -17.95
CA LEU A 242 3.82 -12.40 -18.29
C LEU A 242 2.36 -12.82 -18.06
N ILE A 243 1.85 -13.74 -18.86
CA ILE A 243 0.52 -14.33 -18.63
C ILE A 243 0.52 -14.98 -17.23
N PRO A 244 -0.33 -14.53 -16.29
CA PRO A 244 -0.21 -14.95 -14.90
C PRO A 244 -0.72 -16.38 -14.69
N GLN A 245 -0.17 -17.05 -13.69
CA GLN A 245 -0.85 -18.19 -13.06
C GLN A 245 -2.03 -17.69 -12.22
N VAL A 246 -3.10 -18.48 -12.12
CA VAL A 246 -4.31 -18.12 -11.35
C VAL A 246 -4.59 -19.16 -10.28
N VAL A 247 -4.61 -18.73 -9.03
CA VAL A 247 -4.97 -19.55 -7.87
C VAL A 247 -6.47 -19.40 -7.59
N GLY A 248 -7.21 -20.50 -7.62
CA GLY A 248 -8.61 -20.52 -7.22
C GLY A 248 -8.73 -20.63 -5.71
N PHE A 249 -9.43 -19.69 -5.07
CA PHE A 249 -9.72 -19.74 -3.64
C PHE A 249 -11.21 -20.01 -3.40
N GLU A 250 -11.52 -21.24 -3.03
CA GLU A 250 -12.88 -21.73 -2.83
C GLU A 250 -13.40 -21.37 -1.44
N LEU A 251 -14.51 -20.63 -1.38
CA LEU A 251 -15.21 -20.26 -0.15
C LEU A 251 -16.48 -21.10 -0.02
N LYS A 252 -16.66 -21.72 1.16
CA LYS A 252 -17.81 -22.58 1.48
C LYS A 252 -18.53 -22.10 2.74
N GLY A 253 -19.81 -22.46 2.86
CA GLY A 253 -20.58 -22.14 4.07
C GLY A 253 -20.79 -20.64 4.30
N LYS A 254 -20.83 -20.25 5.58
CA LYS A 254 -21.06 -18.87 6.03
C LYS A 254 -20.30 -18.58 7.32
N LEU A 255 -19.98 -17.31 7.57
CA LEU A 255 -19.30 -16.89 8.79
C LEU A 255 -20.13 -17.19 10.05
N GLY A 256 -19.43 -17.54 11.14
CA GLY A 256 -20.02 -17.78 12.45
C GLY A 256 -20.51 -16.51 13.18
N GLU A 257 -21.24 -16.69 14.28
CA GLU A 257 -21.69 -15.59 15.13
C GLU A 257 -20.50 -14.83 15.72
N GLY A 258 -20.54 -13.49 15.64
CA GLY A 258 -19.51 -12.63 16.21
C GLY A 258 -18.18 -12.59 15.45
N VAL A 259 -18.05 -13.32 14.34
CA VAL A 259 -16.89 -13.29 13.44
C VAL A 259 -17.04 -12.13 12.45
N THR A 260 -15.95 -11.42 12.19
CA THR A 260 -15.94 -10.23 11.34
C THR A 260 -15.25 -10.47 9.99
N ALA A 261 -15.49 -9.56 9.04
CA ALA A 261 -14.75 -9.52 7.77
C ALA A 261 -13.24 -9.41 7.97
N THR A 262 -12.80 -8.74 9.04
CA THR A 262 -11.38 -8.61 9.39
C THR A 262 -10.79 -9.98 9.76
N ASP A 263 -11.51 -10.79 10.52
CA ASP A 263 -11.06 -12.15 10.89
C ASP A 263 -10.92 -13.05 9.65
N LEU A 264 -11.86 -12.92 8.71
CA LEU A 264 -11.83 -13.62 7.44
C LEU A 264 -10.60 -13.22 6.62
N VAL A 265 -10.36 -11.92 6.41
CA VAL A 265 -9.21 -11.50 5.58
C VAL A 265 -7.87 -11.86 6.21
N LEU A 266 -7.73 -11.80 7.54
CA LEU A 266 -6.51 -12.23 8.22
C LEU A 266 -6.27 -13.73 8.04
N THR A 267 -7.34 -14.54 8.08
CA THR A 267 -7.28 -15.99 7.81
C THR A 267 -6.84 -16.26 6.36
N VAL A 268 -7.48 -15.60 5.39
CA VAL A 268 -7.14 -15.70 3.96
C VAL A 268 -5.69 -15.27 3.71
N THR A 269 -5.25 -14.18 4.34
CA THR A 269 -3.88 -13.65 4.20
C THR A 269 -2.84 -14.67 4.67
N GLN A 270 -3.07 -15.29 5.84
CA GLN A 270 -2.20 -16.34 6.38
C GLN A 270 -2.12 -17.55 5.44
N MET A 271 -3.26 -18.01 4.91
CA MET A 271 -3.32 -19.17 4.01
C MET A 271 -2.59 -18.91 2.69
N LEU A 272 -2.85 -17.77 2.05
CA LEU A 272 -2.24 -17.41 0.76
C LEU A 272 -0.75 -17.12 0.87
N ARG A 273 -0.29 -16.48 1.96
CA ARG A 273 1.16 -16.35 2.20
C ARG A 273 1.85 -17.69 2.37
N LYS A 274 1.22 -18.64 3.07
CA LYS A 274 1.76 -19.99 3.23
C LYS A 274 1.87 -20.73 1.89
N LEU A 275 0.92 -20.51 0.96
CA LEU A 275 0.97 -21.09 -0.38
C LEU A 275 2.05 -20.46 -1.26
N GLY A 276 2.30 -19.15 -1.12
CA GLY A 276 3.24 -18.41 -1.96
C GLY A 276 2.62 -18.01 -3.30
N VAL A 277 1.94 -16.87 -3.32
CA VAL A 277 1.19 -16.37 -4.50
C VAL A 277 1.82 -15.12 -5.14
N VAL A 278 3.11 -14.86 -4.86
CA VAL A 278 3.84 -13.73 -5.46
C VAL A 278 3.86 -13.84 -6.99
N GLY A 279 3.43 -12.77 -7.66
CA GLY A 279 3.35 -12.72 -9.14
C GLY A 279 2.16 -13.47 -9.74
N LYS A 280 1.29 -14.07 -8.93
CA LYS A 280 0.08 -14.80 -9.37
C LYS A 280 -1.17 -13.96 -9.17
N PHE A 281 -2.24 -14.33 -9.87
CA PHE A 281 -3.58 -13.85 -9.58
C PHE A 281 -4.25 -14.79 -8.59
N VAL A 282 -5.13 -14.26 -7.76
CA VAL A 282 -6.05 -15.04 -6.91
C VAL A 282 -7.47 -14.71 -7.35
N GLU A 283 -8.27 -15.75 -7.56
CA GLU A 283 -9.68 -15.62 -7.95
C GLU A 283 -10.56 -16.39 -6.96
N PHE A 284 -11.51 -15.68 -6.35
CA PHE A 284 -12.41 -16.25 -5.36
C PHE A 284 -13.65 -16.85 -6.03
N PHE A 285 -14.01 -18.06 -5.61
CA PHE A 285 -15.15 -18.79 -6.15
C PHE A 285 -15.80 -19.69 -5.08
N GLY A 286 -16.89 -20.37 -5.44
CA GLY A 286 -17.59 -21.32 -4.56
C GLY A 286 -18.88 -20.76 -3.96
N GLU A 287 -19.67 -21.65 -3.35
CA GLU A 287 -21.00 -21.32 -2.83
C GLU A 287 -21.02 -20.23 -1.75
N GLY A 288 -19.90 -20.05 -1.04
CA GLY A 288 -19.76 -19.05 0.02
C GLY A 288 -19.83 -17.60 -0.48
N LEU A 289 -19.61 -17.35 -1.79
CA LEU A 289 -19.72 -16.00 -2.37
C LEU A 289 -21.11 -15.40 -2.19
N ALA A 290 -22.17 -16.23 -2.28
CA ALA A 290 -23.54 -15.77 -2.12
C ALA A 290 -23.87 -15.30 -0.69
N ALA A 291 -23.08 -15.71 0.30
CA ALA A 291 -23.22 -15.32 1.69
C ALA A 291 -22.34 -14.12 2.08
N LEU A 292 -21.47 -13.65 1.18
CA LEU A 292 -20.51 -12.58 1.45
C LEU A 292 -20.99 -11.24 0.86
N PRO A 293 -21.35 -10.26 1.70
CA PRO A 293 -21.62 -8.90 1.27
C PRO A 293 -20.43 -8.30 0.52
N LEU A 294 -20.69 -7.34 -0.35
CA LEU A 294 -19.64 -6.74 -1.16
C LEU A 294 -18.50 -6.12 -0.32
N ALA A 295 -18.83 -5.50 0.82
CA ALA A 295 -17.82 -4.89 1.68
C ALA A 295 -16.81 -5.92 2.22
N ASP A 296 -17.22 -7.17 2.43
CA ASP A 296 -16.34 -8.27 2.86
C ASP A 296 -15.42 -8.69 1.72
N ARG A 297 -15.94 -8.77 0.50
CA ARG A 297 -15.15 -9.04 -0.72
C ARG A 297 -14.09 -7.98 -0.94
N ALA A 298 -14.45 -6.70 -0.81
CA ALA A 298 -13.52 -5.58 -0.91
C ALA A 298 -12.45 -5.62 0.20
N THR A 299 -12.82 -6.02 1.41
CA THR A 299 -11.88 -6.22 2.53
C THR A 299 -10.82 -7.27 2.17
N ILE A 300 -11.25 -8.41 1.60
CA ILE A 300 -10.35 -9.50 1.17
C ILE A 300 -9.45 -9.07 0.00
N ALA A 301 -10.03 -8.41 -1.00
CA ALA A 301 -9.33 -7.93 -2.18
C ALA A 301 -8.30 -6.83 -1.84
N ASN A 302 -8.58 -6.00 -0.83
CA ASN A 302 -7.68 -4.96 -0.34
C ASN A 302 -6.32 -5.52 0.09
N MET A 303 -6.31 -6.65 0.81
CA MET A 303 -5.09 -7.24 1.37
C MET A 303 -4.26 -8.09 0.38
N ALA A 304 -4.55 -8.02 -0.93
CA ALA A 304 -3.77 -8.73 -1.94
C ALA A 304 -2.26 -8.49 -1.90
N PRO A 305 -1.77 -7.25 -1.72
CA PRO A 305 -0.35 -7.01 -1.52
C PRO A 305 0.19 -7.70 -0.27
N GLU A 306 -0.60 -7.78 0.80
CA GLU A 306 -0.20 -8.39 2.06
C GLU A 306 -0.12 -9.91 1.96
N TYR A 307 -0.87 -10.57 1.07
CA TYR A 307 -0.63 -11.99 0.73
C TYR A 307 0.23 -12.25 -0.51
N GLY A 308 0.64 -11.19 -1.20
CA GLY A 308 1.65 -11.21 -2.28
C GLY A 308 1.07 -11.34 -3.68
N ALA A 309 -0.25 -11.52 -3.83
CA ALA A 309 -0.85 -11.64 -5.16
C ALA A 309 -0.85 -10.30 -5.90
N THR A 310 -0.86 -10.35 -7.23
CA THR A 310 -1.08 -9.13 -8.03
C THR A 310 -2.50 -8.61 -7.85
N CYS A 311 -3.48 -9.49 -7.76
CA CYS A 311 -4.87 -9.17 -7.43
C CYS A 311 -5.55 -10.33 -6.68
N GLY A 312 -6.62 -10.01 -5.95
CA GLY A 312 -7.56 -10.99 -5.40
C GLY A 312 -8.98 -10.61 -5.87
N ILE A 313 -9.49 -11.28 -6.90
CA ILE A 313 -10.69 -10.85 -7.62
C ILE A 313 -11.91 -11.72 -7.36
N PHE A 314 -13.06 -11.03 -7.27
CA PHE A 314 -14.39 -11.61 -7.22
C PHE A 314 -15.09 -11.33 -8.54
N PRO A 315 -15.85 -12.28 -9.12
CA PRO A 315 -16.56 -12.05 -10.36
C PRO A 315 -17.74 -11.07 -10.18
N ILE A 316 -18.20 -10.48 -11.29
CA ILE A 316 -19.45 -9.70 -11.30
C ILE A 316 -20.62 -10.66 -11.10
N ASP A 317 -21.46 -10.36 -10.12
CA ASP A 317 -22.65 -11.15 -9.77
C ASP A 317 -23.78 -10.24 -9.24
N GLN A 318 -24.85 -10.86 -8.72
CA GLN A 318 -25.99 -10.12 -8.16
C GLN A 318 -25.60 -9.20 -7.00
N GLU A 319 -24.67 -9.62 -6.14
CA GLU A 319 -24.21 -8.79 -5.02
C GLU A 319 -23.44 -7.56 -5.50
N SER A 320 -22.71 -7.69 -6.60
CA SER A 320 -22.09 -6.57 -7.30
C SER A 320 -23.14 -5.52 -7.71
N LEU A 321 -24.25 -5.95 -8.32
CA LEU A 321 -25.34 -5.03 -8.69
C LEU A 321 -26.06 -4.45 -7.46
N ASN A 322 -26.30 -5.26 -6.41
CA ASN A 322 -26.90 -4.79 -5.16
C ASN A 322 -26.09 -3.63 -4.57
N TYR A 323 -24.76 -3.72 -4.59
CA TYR A 323 -23.89 -2.64 -4.15
C TYR A 323 -23.92 -1.43 -5.07
N LEU A 324 -23.96 -1.60 -6.40
CA LEU A 324 -24.09 -0.46 -7.32
C LEU A 324 -25.40 0.30 -7.07
N HIS A 325 -26.51 -0.40 -6.84
CA HIS A 325 -27.77 0.23 -6.42
C HIS A 325 -27.61 0.94 -5.07
N LEU A 326 -27.02 0.27 -4.06
CA LEU A 326 -26.82 0.83 -2.73
C LEU A 326 -25.94 2.08 -2.75
N SER A 327 -24.89 2.10 -3.55
CA SER A 327 -23.96 3.23 -3.72
C SER A 327 -24.51 4.33 -4.64
N GLY A 328 -25.78 4.23 -5.05
CA GLY A 328 -26.48 5.27 -5.78
C GLY A 328 -26.07 5.44 -7.23
N ARG A 329 -25.49 4.40 -7.86
CA ARG A 329 -25.16 4.40 -9.30
C ARG A 329 -26.39 4.57 -10.18
N ASP A 330 -26.18 5.05 -11.40
CA ASP A 330 -27.26 5.26 -12.35
C ASP A 330 -27.87 3.94 -12.81
N GLU A 331 -29.19 3.89 -12.92
CA GLU A 331 -29.92 2.67 -13.29
C GLU A 331 -29.56 2.18 -14.70
N ASN A 332 -29.20 3.09 -15.62
CA ASN A 332 -28.76 2.69 -16.95
C ASN A 332 -27.36 2.07 -16.93
N GLU A 333 -26.47 2.58 -16.07
CA GLU A 333 -25.13 2.01 -15.85
C GLU A 333 -25.25 0.58 -15.29
N ILE A 334 -26.11 0.37 -14.29
CA ILE A 334 -26.31 -0.96 -13.68
C ILE A 334 -26.83 -1.97 -14.72
N LYS A 335 -27.82 -1.58 -15.52
CA LYS A 335 -28.34 -2.42 -16.61
C LYS A 335 -27.29 -2.72 -17.67
N LEU A 336 -26.43 -1.75 -17.99
CA LEU A 336 -25.30 -1.96 -18.89
C LEU A 336 -24.31 -2.96 -18.32
N VAL A 337 -23.95 -2.84 -17.04
CA VAL A 337 -23.04 -3.78 -16.35
C VAL A 337 -23.58 -5.20 -16.43
N GLU A 338 -24.86 -5.40 -16.09
CA GLU A 338 -25.49 -6.72 -16.14
C GLU A 338 -25.49 -7.30 -17.57
N ALA A 339 -25.99 -6.52 -18.55
CA ALA A 339 -26.10 -6.97 -19.93
C ALA A 339 -24.73 -7.28 -20.55
N TYR A 340 -23.74 -6.41 -20.33
CA TYR A 340 -22.37 -6.60 -20.81
C TYR A 340 -21.71 -7.82 -20.15
N ALA A 341 -21.81 -7.96 -18.82
CA ALA A 341 -21.21 -9.08 -18.10
C ALA A 341 -21.77 -10.42 -18.58
N LYS A 342 -23.09 -10.52 -18.79
CA LYS A 342 -23.74 -11.71 -19.35
C LYS A 342 -23.29 -11.99 -20.78
N ALA A 343 -23.26 -10.98 -21.64
CA ALA A 343 -22.86 -11.12 -23.04
C ALA A 343 -21.40 -11.61 -23.20
N GLN A 344 -20.52 -11.22 -22.27
CA GLN A 344 -19.10 -11.55 -22.32
C GLN A 344 -18.72 -12.81 -21.52
N GLY A 345 -19.67 -13.49 -20.87
CA GLY A 345 -19.36 -14.64 -20.00
C GLY A 345 -18.55 -14.24 -18.75
N LEU A 346 -18.75 -13.00 -18.30
CA LEU A 346 -18.18 -12.35 -17.11
C LEU A 346 -19.19 -12.30 -15.94
N TRP A 347 -20.42 -12.77 -16.14
CA TRP A 347 -21.41 -12.91 -15.07
C TRP A 347 -21.23 -14.22 -14.31
N HIS A 348 -21.28 -14.16 -12.98
CA HIS A 348 -21.26 -15.32 -12.10
C HIS A 348 -22.61 -15.53 -11.41
N ASP A 349 -23.04 -16.79 -11.37
CA ASP A 349 -24.18 -17.30 -10.62
C ASP A 349 -23.95 -18.75 -10.17
N ALA A 350 -24.91 -19.33 -9.46
CA ALA A 350 -24.83 -20.70 -8.94
C ALA A 350 -24.70 -21.79 -10.02
N ASN A 351 -25.00 -21.47 -11.29
CA ASN A 351 -24.91 -22.41 -12.41
C ASN A 351 -23.63 -22.21 -13.24
N THR A 352 -22.81 -21.22 -12.88
CA THR A 352 -21.57 -20.91 -13.57
C THR A 352 -20.55 -22.02 -13.32
N PRO A 353 -20.05 -22.70 -14.37
CA PRO A 353 -19.04 -23.75 -14.21
C PRO A 353 -17.76 -23.19 -13.57
N HIS A 354 -17.11 -23.99 -12.73
CA HIS A 354 -15.80 -23.62 -12.19
C HIS A 354 -14.77 -23.55 -13.31
N ALA A 355 -13.94 -22.51 -13.27
CA ALA A 355 -12.79 -22.38 -14.16
C ALA A 355 -11.70 -23.40 -13.81
N GLU A 356 -10.78 -23.62 -14.75
CA GLU A 356 -9.53 -24.32 -14.50
C GLU A 356 -8.55 -23.35 -13.83
N PHE A 357 -8.06 -23.73 -12.64
CA PHE A 357 -7.06 -22.95 -11.90
C PHE A 357 -5.72 -23.68 -11.88
N THR A 358 -4.63 -22.91 -11.77
CA THR A 358 -3.27 -23.46 -11.61
C THR A 358 -3.19 -24.37 -10.40
N THR A 359 -3.74 -23.89 -9.28
CA THR A 359 -3.93 -24.62 -8.04
C THR A 359 -5.14 -24.07 -7.30
N THR A 360 -5.65 -24.81 -6.32
CA THR A 360 -6.81 -24.43 -5.52
C THR A 360 -6.52 -24.49 -4.02
N LEU A 361 -7.13 -23.57 -3.27
CA LEU A 361 -7.30 -23.63 -1.81
C LEU A 361 -8.79 -23.61 -1.49
N SER A 362 -9.17 -24.17 -0.34
CA SER A 362 -10.55 -24.12 0.15
C SER A 362 -10.57 -23.64 1.60
N LEU A 363 -11.54 -22.80 1.93
CA LEU A 363 -11.86 -22.35 3.29
C LEU A 363 -13.36 -22.52 3.55
N ASP A 364 -13.71 -23.24 4.60
CA ASP A 364 -15.04 -23.18 5.18
C ASP A 364 -15.13 -21.91 6.06
N LEU A 365 -16.07 -21.03 5.74
CA LEU A 365 -16.27 -19.79 6.47
C LEU A 365 -16.68 -20.04 7.94
N ALA A 366 -17.22 -21.22 8.27
CA ALA A 366 -17.56 -21.59 9.65
C ALA A 366 -16.32 -21.84 10.53
N ASP A 367 -15.15 -22.11 9.93
CA ASP A 367 -13.89 -22.33 10.65
C ASP A 367 -13.16 -21.04 11.02
N VAL A 368 -13.61 -19.89 10.49
CA VAL A 368 -13.03 -18.59 10.81
C VAL A 368 -13.33 -18.24 12.27
N ARG A 369 -12.29 -17.82 12.99
CA ARG A 369 -12.34 -17.45 14.42
C ARG A 369 -11.82 -16.03 14.63
N PRO A 370 -12.33 -15.29 15.65
CA PRO A 370 -11.82 -13.97 16.01
C PRO A 370 -10.30 -13.96 16.17
N SER A 371 -9.62 -12.99 15.55
CA SER A 371 -8.16 -12.94 15.52
C SER A 371 -7.62 -11.53 15.31
N LEU A 372 -6.35 -11.36 15.68
CA LEU A 372 -5.53 -10.20 15.35
C LEU A 372 -4.36 -10.65 14.48
N ALA A 373 -3.60 -9.72 13.92
CA ALA A 373 -2.30 -10.02 13.31
C ALA A 373 -1.21 -9.09 13.83
N GLY A 374 -0.09 -9.65 14.30
CA GLY A 374 0.98 -8.87 14.92
C GLY A 374 2.04 -9.73 15.62
N PRO A 375 3.07 -9.09 16.21
CA PRO A 375 3.21 -7.64 16.38
C PRO A 375 3.90 -6.90 15.22
N LYS A 376 4.37 -7.61 14.18
CA LYS A 376 5.25 -7.01 13.15
C LYS A 376 4.84 -7.27 11.70
N ARG A 377 4.01 -8.27 11.39
CA ARG A 377 3.62 -8.58 10.01
C ARG A 377 2.12 -8.88 9.88
N PRO A 378 1.49 -8.58 8.72
CA PRO A 378 0.05 -8.82 8.52
C PRO A 378 -0.35 -10.30 8.49
N GLN A 379 0.58 -11.18 8.12
CA GLN A 379 0.37 -12.63 8.09
C GLN A 379 0.60 -13.33 9.43
N ASP A 380 1.10 -12.62 10.45
CA ASP A 380 1.31 -13.13 11.81
C ASP A 380 -0.02 -13.18 12.56
N ARG A 381 -0.99 -13.94 12.04
CA ARG A 381 -2.33 -14.09 12.63
C ARG A 381 -2.26 -14.86 13.95
N VAL A 382 -2.91 -14.31 14.96
CA VAL A 382 -3.05 -14.88 16.31
C VAL A 382 -4.53 -14.89 16.66
N LEU A 383 -5.05 -16.03 17.13
CA LEU A 383 -6.43 -16.12 17.64
C LEU A 383 -6.61 -15.19 18.85
N LEU A 384 -7.83 -14.70 19.07
CA LEU A 384 -8.12 -13.73 20.13
C LEU A 384 -7.65 -14.22 21.51
N GLU A 385 -7.89 -15.49 21.84
CA GLU A 385 -7.44 -16.13 23.09
C GLU A 385 -5.90 -16.24 23.21
N GLY A 386 -5.17 -16.13 22.10
CA GLY A 386 -3.71 -16.23 22.05
C GLY A 386 -2.96 -14.90 22.05
N VAL A 387 -3.67 -13.76 22.02
CA VAL A 387 -3.01 -12.43 21.88
C VAL A 387 -2.12 -12.10 23.07
N GLN A 388 -2.55 -12.40 24.30
CA GLN A 388 -1.73 -12.18 25.50
C GLN A 388 -0.41 -12.96 25.41
N GLN A 389 -0.47 -14.24 25.03
CA GLN A 389 0.73 -15.05 24.87
C GLN A 389 1.63 -14.50 23.75
N SER A 390 1.07 -14.09 22.61
CA SER A 390 1.82 -13.45 21.53
C SER A 390 2.56 -12.20 22.00
N PHE A 391 1.93 -11.39 22.85
CA PHE A 391 2.58 -10.24 23.48
C PHE A 391 3.72 -10.67 24.41
N LEU A 392 3.48 -11.64 25.31
CA LEU A 392 4.49 -12.15 26.25
C LEU A 392 5.72 -12.73 25.53
N ASP A 393 5.50 -13.42 24.40
CA ASP A 393 6.58 -13.95 23.57
C ASP A 393 7.39 -12.85 22.88
N ALA A 394 6.75 -11.73 22.51
CA ALA A 394 7.38 -10.62 21.82
C ALA A 394 8.10 -9.64 22.75
N VAL A 395 7.59 -9.41 23.96
CA VAL A 395 8.10 -8.38 24.87
C VAL A 395 9.48 -8.72 25.44
N GLY A 396 9.75 -9.99 25.72
CA GLY A 396 11.05 -10.43 26.26
C GLY A 396 12.23 -10.01 25.38
N PRO A 397 12.28 -10.40 24.09
CA PRO A 397 13.34 -9.98 23.18
C PRO A 397 13.43 -8.46 22.99
N LEU A 398 12.29 -7.74 23.02
CA LEU A 398 12.26 -6.27 22.84
C LEU A 398 12.80 -5.50 24.04
N THR A 399 12.82 -6.12 25.21
CA THR A 399 13.25 -5.51 26.48
C THR A 399 14.55 -6.13 27.02
N ALA A 400 15.10 -7.15 26.36
CA ALA A 400 16.31 -7.86 26.79
C ALA A 400 17.56 -6.98 26.95
N SER A 401 17.64 -5.85 26.22
CA SER A 401 18.75 -4.89 26.30
C SER A 401 18.48 -3.71 27.24
N ARG A 402 17.31 -3.68 27.91
CA ARG A 402 16.93 -2.60 28.83
C ARG A 402 17.89 -2.59 30.01
N LYS A 403 18.55 -1.46 30.23
CA LYS A 403 19.42 -1.28 31.40
C LYS A 403 18.57 -1.37 32.66
N PRO A 404 18.94 -2.18 33.68
CA PRO A 404 18.23 -2.18 34.95
C PRO A 404 18.26 -0.78 35.55
N LYS A 405 17.09 -0.22 35.87
CA LYS A 405 16.98 1.06 36.58
C LYS A 405 17.17 0.79 38.07
N ASN A 406 18.19 1.44 38.63
CA ASN A 406 18.56 1.54 40.04
C ASN A 406 19.23 0.28 40.65
N GLY A 407 20.49 0.46 41.04
CA GLY A 407 21.29 -0.48 41.84
C GLY A 407 20.84 -0.65 43.30
N ASP A 408 19.61 -0.26 43.65
CA ASP A 408 19.10 -0.31 45.03
C ASP A 408 18.19 -1.53 45.30
N VAL A 409 17.76 -2.26 44.27
CA VAL A 409 16.99 -3.53 44.48
C VAL A 409 17.91 -4.68 44.90
N ALA A 410 19.23 -4.54 44.70
CA ALA A 410 20.21 -5.49 45.22
C ALA A 410 20.39 -5.39 46.76
N SER A 411 19.93 -4.30 47.40
CA SER A 411 20.10 -4.10 48.85
C SER A 411 19.01 -4.77 49.70
N PHE A 412 17.83 -5.04 49.14
CA PHE A 412 16.74 -5.70 49.89
C PHE A 412 16.82 -7.23 49.85
N ASN A 413 17.51 -7.81 48.87
CA ASN A 413 17.73 -9.26 48.79
C ASN A 413 18.75 -9.79 49.82
N ASN A 414 19.54 -8.91 50.44
CA ASN A 414 20.54 -9.28 51.44
C ASN A 414 20.00 -9.31 52.89
N GLU A 415 18.72 -8.98 53.12
CA GLU A 415 18.10 -8.96 54.46
C GLU A 415 16.96 -9.98 54.64
N GLY A 416 17.07 -11.15 53.99
CA GLY A 416 16.56 -12.41 54.58
C GLY A 416 15.03 -12.60 54.71
N GLY A 417 14.22 -12.04 53.81
CA GLY A 417 12.79 -12.36 53.69
C GLY A 417 12.53 -13.27 52.49
N GLY A 418 12.40 -14.58 52.70
CA GLY A 418 12.27 -15.56 51.61
C GLY A 418 10.96 -15.45 50.81
N THR A 419 11.07 -15.39 49.49
CA THR A 419 10.01 -15.78 48.55
C THR A 419 10.36 -17.14 47.91
N ALA A 420 9.32 -17.96 47.78
CA ALA A 420 9.39 -19.35 47.39
C ALA A 420 9.72 -19.54 45.90
N VAL A 421 10.35 -20.68 45.62
CA VAL A 421 10.88 -21.14 44.33
C VAL A 421 9.78 -21.26 43.26
N GLY A 422 9.95 -20.56 42.13
CA GLY A 422 9.05 -20.68 40.96
C GLY A 422 9.28 -19.70 39.80
N ASN A 423 10.54 -19.50 39.38
CA ASN A 423 10.96 -18.84 38.13
C ASN A 423 10.72 -17.30 37.99
N GLU A 424 11.45 -16.51 38.79
CA GLU A 424 11.43 -15.03 38.80
C GLU A 424 12.25 -14.35 37.66
N ALA A 425 12.79 -15.10 36.69
CA ALA A 425 13.50 -14.50 35.54
C ALA A 425 12.57 -13.88 34.48
N ASN A 426 11.24 -14.05 34.61
CA ASN A 426 10.20 -13.50 33.73
C ASN A 426 9.20 -12.57 34.45
N ALA A 427 9.50 -12.12 35.68
CA ALA A 427 8.66 -11.15 36.37
C ALA A 427 8.84 -9.77 35.69
N VAL A 428 7.95 -9.47 34.74
CA VAL A 428 7.64 -8.14 34.22
C VAL A 428 7.79 -7.13 35.36
N SER A 429 8.66 -6.13 35.19
CA SER A 429 9.01 -5.15 36.23
C SER A 429 7.74 -4.62 36.92
N SER A 430 7.52 -5.02 38.16
CA SER A 430 6.19 -5.08 38.81
C SER A 430 5.57 -3.74 39.20
N GLU A 431 6.14 -2.61 38.75
CA GLU A 431 5.54 -1.31 39.04
C GLU A 431 5.24 -0.44 37.81
N GLY A 432 5.81 -0.68 36.62
CA GLY A 432 5.57 0.24 35.49
C GLY A 432 6.02 1.68 35.74
N VAL A 433 5.80 2.56 34.76
CA VAL A 433 6.15 3.98 34.86
C VAL A 433 4.92 4.79 35.29
N LEU A 434 5.04 5.50 36.42
CA LEU A 434 4.03 6.45 36.85
C LEU A 434 4.04 7.68 35.92
N VAL A 435 2.88 7.98 35.34
CA VAL A 435 2.66 9.15 34.49
C VAL A 435 1.54 9.99 35.09
N GLU A 436 1.75 11.30 35.10
CA GLU A 436 0.74 12.28 35.48
C GLU A 436 0.27 13.04 34.24
N LYS A 437 -1.04 13.03 33.99
CA LYS A 437 -1.66 13.73 32.86
C LYS A 437 -3.05 14.20 33.26
N ASP A 438 -3.39 15.44 32.95
CA ASP A 438 -4.71 16.06 33.25
C ASP A 438 -5.13 15.92 34.73
N GLY A 439 -4.17 16.03 35.66
CA GLY A 439 -4.42 15.88 37.09
C GLY A 439 -4.73 14.45 37.57
N LYS A 440 -4.51 13.44 36.72
CA LYS A 440 -4.65 12.01 37.05
C LYS A 440 -3.29 11.33 37.00
N SER A 441 -3.03 10.44 37.95
CA SER A 441 -1.84 9.61 37.99
C SER A 441 -2.21 8.17 37.65
N PHE A 442 -1.49 7.56 36.72
CA PHE A 442 -1.67 6.17 36.30
C PHE A 442 -0.33 5.56 35.91
N ARG A 443 -0.24 4.23 35.88
CA ARG A 443 0.97 3.51 35.47
C ARG A 443 0.83 2.98 34.06
N ILE A 444 1.87 3.13 33.26
CA ILE A 444 2.02 2.48 31.94
C ILE A 444 3.12 1.43 32.01
N ASN A 445 2.90 0.31 31.34
CA ASN A 445 3.76 -0.87 31.32
C ASN A 445 4.14 -1.26 29.89
N ASP A 446 5.05 -2.22 29.76
CA ASP A 446 5.17 -2.99 28.52
C ASP A 446 3.81 -3.58 28.12
N GLY A 447 3.51 -3.61 26.82
CA GLY A 447 2.22 -4.07 26.30
C GLY A 447 1.08 -3.07 26.44
N SER A 448 1.28 -1.91 27.09
CA SER A 448 0.24 -0.87 27.16
C SER A 448 -0.14 -0.40 25.76
N VAL A 449 -1.44 -0.36 25.48
CA VAL A 449 -1.98 0.13 24.20
C VAL A 449 -2.00 1.65 24.25
N VAL A 450 -1.08 2.30 23.54
CA VAL A 450 -0.98 3.77 23.51
C VAL A 450 -1.66 4.39 22.28
N ILE A 451 -1.97 3.58 21.25
CA ILE A 451 -2.71 3.99 20.07
C ILE A 451 -3.81 2.96 19.80
N ALA A 452 -5.05 3.42 19.68
CA ALA A 452 -6.19 2.63 19.24
C ALA A 452 -6.90 3.34 18.08
N ALA A 453 -6.76 2.86 16.85
CA ALA A 453 -7.21 3.60 15.67
C ALA A 453 -8.19 2.79 14.81
N ILE A 454 -9.42 3.28 14.72
CA ILE A 454 -10.36 2.85 13.66
C ILE A 454 -10.00 3.68 12.42
N THR A 455 -9.31 3.05 11.49
CA THR A 455 -8.67 3.69 10.33
C THR A 455 -8.70 2.74 9.12
N SER A 456 -8.13 3.19 7.99
CA SER A 456 -7.95 2.43 6.75
C SER A 456 -9.22 2.22 5.93
N CYS A 457 -9.09 2.33 4.61
CA CYS A 457 -10.13 1.91 3.68
C CYS A 457 -10.48 0.42 3.82
N THR A 458 -9.56 -0.43 4.33
CA THR A 458 -9.78 -1.88 4.48
C THR A 458 -11.03 -2.20 5.29
N ASN A 459 -11.25 -1.49 6.40
CA ASN A 459 -12.36 -1.77 7.32
C ASN A 459 -13.39 -0.64 7.35
N THR A 460 -12.99 0.62 7.10
CA THR A 460 -13.94 1.76 7.17
C THR A 460 -14.93 1.80 6.01
N SER A 461 -14.62 1.11 4.89
CA SER A 461 -15.58 0.89 3.80
C SER A 461 -16.62 -0.18 4.12
N ASN A 462 -16.49 -0.88 5.26
CA ASN A 462 -17.37 -1.97 5.63
C ASN A 462 -18.31 -1.54 6.76
N PRO A 463 -19.60 -1.25 6.45
CA PRO A 463 -20.52 -0.77 7.45
C PRO A 463 -20.79 -1.76 8.58
N ALA A 464 -20.66 -3.07 8.35
CA ALA A 464 -20.92 -4.06 9.38
C ALA A 464 -19.96 -3.92 10.56
N VAL A 465 -18.65 -3.81 10.29
CA VAL A 465 -17.65 -3.64 11.35
C VAL A 465 -17.67 -2.25 11.96
N MET A 466 -18.01 -1.21 11.19
CA MET A 466 -18.12 0.16 11.71
C MET A 466 -19.32 0.33 12.65
N LEU A 467 -20.47 -0.23 12.30
CA LEU A 467 -21.66 -0.25 13.15
C LEU A 467 -21.46 -1.17 14.36
N ALA A 468 -20.78 -2.31 14.18
CA ALA A 468 -20.40 -3.18 15.31
C ALA A 468 -19.52 -2.43 16.33
N ALA A 469 -18.52 -1.66 15.87
CA ALA A 469 -17.71 -0.81 16.75
C ALA A 469 -18.56 0.22 17.52
N GLY A 470 -19.51 0.86 16.82
CA GLY A 470 -20.48 1.76 17.45
C GLY A 470 -21.36 1.09 18.50
N LEU A 471 -21.82 -0.14 18.23
CA LEU A 471 -22.63 -0.92 19.17
C LEU A 471 -21.81 -1.38 20.40
N VAL A 472 -20.55 -1.79 20.20
CA VAL A 472 -19.62 -2.07 21.31
C VAL A 472 -19.43 -0.82 22.17
N ALA A 473 -19.18 0.33 21.55
CA ALA A 473 -19.05 1.61 22.24
C ALA A 473 -20.31 1.99 23.03
N LYS A 474 -21.49 1.82 22.43
CA LYS A 474 -22.80 2.05 23.08
C LYS A 474 -22.99 1.19 24.32
N LYS A 475 -22.74 -0.13 24.20
CA LYS A 475 -22.87 -1.07 25.32
C LYS A 475 -21.84 -0.80 26.42
N ALA A 476 -20.59 -0.49 26.04
CA ALA A 476 -19.53 -0.12 26.98
C ALA A 476 -19.83 1.19 27.74
N ALA A 477 -20.25 2.24 27.03
CA ALA A 477 -20.60 3.52 27.63
C ALA A 477 -21.80 3.41 28.58
N ALA A 478 -22.82 2.60 28.22
CA ALA A 478 -23.96 2.32 29.09
C ALA A 478 -23.56 1.63 30.40
N LEU A 479 -22.48 0.84 30.39
CA LEU A 479 -21.90 0.20 31.57
C LEU A 479 -20.86 1.08 32.29
N GLY A 480 -20.61 2.31 31.81
CA GLY A 480 -19.69 3.26 32.43
C GLY A 480 -18.22 3.07 32.08
N LEU A 481 -17.91 2.27 31.05
CA LEU A 481 -16.53 2.13 30.56
C LEU A 481 -16.17 3.28 29.60
N THR A 482 -14.89 3.66 29.61
CA THR A 482 -14.28 4.56 28.64
C THR A 482 -12.84 4.13 28.38
N SER A 483 -12.21 4.64 27.33
CA SER A 483 -10.81 4.30 27.03
C SER A 483 -9.87 4.71 28.16
N LYS A 484 -8.78 3.94 28.35
CA LYS A 484 -7.78 4.27 29.37
C LYS A 484 -7.08 5.60 29.05
N PRO A 485 -6.67 6.39 30.07
CA PRO A 485 -6.21 7.77 29.87
C PRO A 485 -4.88 7.92 29.10
N TRP A 486 -4.11 6.84 28.95
CA TRP A 486 -2.88 6.80 28.13
C TRP A 486 -3.12 6.43 26.67
N VAL A 487 -4.33 5.96 26.32
CA VAL A 487 -4.67 5.55 24.96
C VAL A 487 -4.94 6.80 24.13
N LYS A 488 -4.45 6.80 22.88
CA LYS A 488 -4.82 7.74 21.83
C LYS A 488 -5.89 7.12 20.91
N PRO A 489 -7.19 7.19 21.26
CA PRO A 489 -8.27 6.73 20.40
C PRO A 489 -8.49 7.68 19.23
N SER A 490 -8.76 7.13 18.04
CA SER A 490 -9.08 7.92 16.84
C SER A 490 -10.00 7.19 15.88
N LEU A 491 -10.91 7.93 15.25
CA LEU A 491 -11.76 7.49 14.15
C LEU A 491 -11.40 8.27 12.89
N GLY A 492 -10.79 7.60 11.90
CA GLY A 492 -10.47 8.14 10.58
C GLY A 492 -11.29 7.44 9.49
N PRO A 493 -12.52 7.91 9.20
CA PRO A 493 -13.40 7.28 8.21
C PRO A 493 -12.85 7.45 6.79
N GLY A 494 -13.04 6.43 5.94
CA GLY A 494 -12.61 6.51 4.54
C GLY A 494 -13.59 7.18 3.59
N SER A 495 -14.78 7.60 4.03
CA SER A 495 -15.65 8.52 3.30
C SER A 495 -16.62 9.27 4.22
N LEU A 496 -17.26 10.31 3.70
CA LEU A 496 -18.32 11.05 4.40
C LEU A 496 -19.52 10.16 4.76
N VAL A 497 -19.84 9.17 3.90
CA VAL A 497 -20.97 8.24 4.09
C VAL A 497 -20.88 7.51 5.43
N VAL A 498 -19.67 7.14 5.85
CA VAL A 498 -19.41 6.48 7.14
C VAL A 498 -19.90 7.32 8.31
N THR A 499 -19.59 8.61 8.29
CA THR A 499 -20.01 9.51 9.38
C THR A 499 -21.52 9.71 9.35
N GLU A 500 -22.13 9.79 8.17
CA GLU A 500 -23.57 10.01 8.03
C GLU A 500 -24.40 8.84 8.59
N TYR A 501 -24.05 7.57 8.30
CA TYR A 501 -24.77 6.45 8.91
C TYR A 501 -24.49 6.32 10.43
N LEU A 502 -23.28 6.66 10.90
CA LEU A 502 -22.98 6.65 12.34
C LEU A 502 -23.76 7.74 13.10
N LYS A 503 -23.94 8.93 12.49
CA LYS A 503 -24.80 9.99 13.02
C LYS A 503 -26.26 9.56 13.04
N LYS A 504 -26.77 9.04 11.92
CA LYS A 504 -28.18 8.63 11.77
C LYS A 504 -28.59 7.54 12.76
N THR A 505 -27.68 6.65 13.11
CA THR A 505 -27.90 5.58 14.11
C THR A 505 -27.67 6.04 15.55
N GLY A 506 -27.15 7.26 15.76
CA GLY A 506 -26.72 7.78 17.06
C GLY A 506 -25.42 7.15 17.58
N LEU A 507 -24.80 6.23 16.83
CA LEU A 507 -23.61 5.51 17.25
C LEU A 507 -22.34 6.36 17.21
N LEU A 508 -22.31 7.45 16.45
CA LEU A 508 -21.19 8.40 16.50
C LEU A 508 -21.01 8.98 17.90
N THR A 509 -22.10 9.45 18.52
CA THR A 509 -22.07 9.98 19.89
C THR A 509 -21.65 8.92 20.90
N GLU A 510 -22.01 7.66 20.68
CA GLU A 510 -21.59 6.55 21.55
C GLU A 510 -20.08 6.25 21.41
N LEU A 511 -19.52 6.32 20.20
CA LEU A 511 -18.07 6.23 19.96
C LEU A 511 -17.32 7.38 20.64
N GLU A 512 -17.85 8.59 20.60
CA GLU A 512 -17.26 9.77 21.26
C GLU A 512 -17.20 9.62 22.79
N LYS A 513 -18.21 9.00 23.42
CA LYS A 513 -18.22 8.72 24.88
C LYS A 513 -17.07 7.82 25.33
N VAL A 514 -16.60 6.94 24.45
CA VAL A 514 -15.44 6.07 24.70
C VAL A 514 -14.13 6.62 24.08
N GLY A 515 -14.16 7.84 23.53
CA GLY A 515 -12.99 8.60 23.08
C GLY A 515 -12.73 8.59 21.58
N PHE A 516 -13.51 7.88 20.77
CA PHE A 516 -13.32 7.79 19.32
C PHE A 516 -14.00 8.93 18.58
N TYR A 517 -13.32 10.07 18.50
CA TYR A 517 -13.75 11.23 17.72
C TYR A 517 -13.25 11.13 16.28
N VAL A 518 -14.01 11.72 15.34
CA VAL A 518 -13.57 11.89 13.96
C VAL A 518 -12.34 12.80 13.93
N VAL A 519 -11.22 12.29 13.41
CA VAL A 519 -9.95 13.05 13.35
C VAL A 519 -9.60 13.52 11.95
N GLY A 520 -10.21 12.95 10.91
CA GLY A 520 -9.94 13.29 9.51
C GLY A 520 -10.51 12.23 8.55
N TYR A 521 -10.73 12.64 7.30
CA TYR A 521 -11.15 11.75 6.20
C TYR A 521 -9.94 11.45 5.31
N GLY A 522 -9.10 10.51 5.74
CA GLY A 522 -7.85 10.15 5.06
C GLY A 522 -7.16 8.96 5.71
N CYS A 523 -6.02 8.55 5.16
CA CYS A 523 -5.31 7.34 5.60
C CYS A 523 -4.87 7.39 7.06
N THR A 524 -4.56 8.59 7.59
CA THR A 524 -4.21 8.85 9.00
C THR A 524 -3.26 7.79 9.57
N THR A 525 -3.63 7.12 10.67
CA THR A 525 -2.79 6.13 11.37
C THR A 525 -2.43 4.93 10.48
N CYS A 526 -3.23 4.58 9.46
CA CYS A 526 -2.93 3.45 8.57
C CYS A 526 -1.63 3.63 7.78
N ILE A 527 -1.31 4.87 7.37
CA ILE A 527 -0.07 5.17 6.65
C ILE A 527 1.08 5.60 7.58
N GLY A 528 0.83 5.66 8.88
CA GLY A 528 1.78 6.17 9.88
C GLY A 528 1.63 7.65 10.20
N ASN A 529 0.62 8.33 9.64
CA ASN A 529 0.26 9.70 9.99
C ASN A 529 -0.53 9.74 11.32
N SER A 530 -0.03 9.02 12.32
CA SER A 530 -0.66 8.86 13.64
C SER A 530 -0.47 10.08 14.54
N GLY A 531 0.34 11.08 14.13
CA GLY A 531 0.65 12.28 14.89
C GLY A 531 1.37 11.99 16.23
N PRO A 532 1.75 13.03 16.99
CA PRO A 532 2.49 12.84 18.23
C PRO A 532 1.64 12.15 19.32
N LEU A 533 2.28 11.34 20.16
CA LEU A 533 1.71 10.93 21.44
C LEU A 533 1.68 12.13 22.41
N PRO A 534 0.81 12.13 23.43
CA PRO A 534 0.87 13.13 24.49
C PRO A 534 2.26 13.16 25.13
N VAL A 535 2.75 14.35 25.45
CA VAL A 535 4.14 14.58 25.90
C VAL A 535 4.46 13.74 27.15
N GLU A 536 3.51 13.62 28.07
CA GLU A 536 3.63 12.87 29.31
C GLU A 536 3.73 11.36 29.05
N ILE A 537 2.99 10.86 28.06
CA ILE A 537 3.02 9.46 27.65
C ILE A 537 4.33 9.14 26.92
N SER A 538 4.74 9.98 25.97
CA SER A 538 6.02 9.85 25.26
C SER A 538 7.20 9.86 26.24
N LYS A 539 7.18 10.79 27.20
CA LYS A 539 8.16 10.83 28.29
C LYS A 539 8.16 9.55 29.11
N GLY A 540 6.99 9.05 29.50
CA GLY A 540 6.88 7.79 30.25
C GLY A 540 7.43 6.58 29.49
N ILE A 541 7.16 6.49 28.17
CA ILE A 541 7.70 5.45 27.29
C ILE A 541 9.23 5.53 27.24
N ALA A 542 9.77 6.73 26.99
CA ALA A 542 11.21 6.94 26.90
C ALA A 542 11.93 6.69 28.22
N ASP A 543 11.40 7.23 29.33
CA ASP A 543 11.99 7.05 30.65
C ASP A 543 11.96 5.56 31.06
N GLY A 544 10.92 4.82 30.72
CA GLY A 544 10.82 3.37 31.01
C GLY A 544 11.51 2.45 30.00
N ASP A 545 11.98 2.98 28.86
CA ASP A 545 12.31 2.20 27.66
C ASP A 545 11.24 1.15 27.32
N LEU A 546 9.98 1.54 27.40
CA LEU A 546 8.83 0.63 27.30
C LEU A 546 8.64 0.09 25.88
N ALA A 547 8.28 -1.18 25.78
CA ALA A 547 7.75 -1.82 24.59
C ALA A 547 6.21 -1.69 24.62
N VAL A 548 5.71 -0.52 24.20
CA VAL A 548 4.26 -0.26 24.09
C VAL A 548 3.69 -0.74 22.76
N ALA A 549 2.36 -0.78 22.69
CA ALA A 549 1.61 -1.34 21.58
C ALA A 549 0.65 -0.35 20.90
N SER A 550 0.32 -0.63 19.64
CA SER A 550 -0.85 -0.08 18.95
C SER A 550 -1.79 -1.19 18.49
N VAL A 551 -3.09 -0.88 18.47
CA VAL A 551 -4.12 -1.73 17.87
C VAL A 551 -4.88 -0.89 16.84
N LEU A 552 -4.91 -1.32 15.58
CA LEU A 552 -5.51 -0.54 14.50
C LEU A 552 -6.28 -1.42 13.51
N SER A 553 -7.33 -0.87 12.90
CA SER A 553 -8.06 -1.54 11.82
C SER A 553 -7.43 -1.37 10.44
N GLY A 554 -6.09 -1.29 10.41
CA GLY A 554 -5.29 -1.17 9.19
C GLY A 554 -5.05 -2.51 8.49
N ASN A 555 -4.13 -2.48 7.52
CA ASN A 555 -3.65 -3.65 6.78
C ASN A 555 -2.14 -3.89 6.96
N ARG A 556 -1.41 -2.95 7.58
CA ARG A 556 0.04 -3.04 7.82
C ARG A 556 0.42 -2.65 9.23
N ASN A 557 1.35 -3.43 9.78
CA ASN A 557 1.81 -3.35 11.17
C ASN A 557 3.34 -3.55 11.28
N PHE A 558 4.08 -3.27 10.21
CA PHE A 558 5.55 -3.31 10.23
C PHE A 558 6.14 -2.40 11.31
N GLU A 559 7.30 -2.77 11.84
CA GLU A 559 7.98 -1.99 12.87
C GLU A 559 8.33 -0.59 12.36
N GLY A 560 8.06 0.44 13.17
CA GLY A 560 8.28 1.84 12.80
C GLY A 560 7.29 2.42 11.78
N ARG A 561 6.31 1.64 11.30
CA ARG A 561 5.28 2.11 10.36
C ARG A 561 4.20 2.95 11.03
N VAL A 562 3.60 2.44 12.11
CA VAL A 562 2.41 3.05 12.72
C VAL A 562 2.78 4.31 13.49
N HIS A 563 3.80 4.22 14.35
CA HIS A 563 4.32 5.35 15.13
C HIS A 563 5.76 5.03 15.56
N PRO A 564 6.70 6.01 15.58
CA PRO A 564 8.12 5.76 15.90
C PRO A 564 8.37 5.22 17.31
N GLU A 565 7.52 5.55 18.27
CA GLU A 565 7.64 5.13 19.68
C GLU A 565 6.97 3.77 19.97
N VAL A 566 6.31 3.14 18.99
CA VAL A 566 5.58 1.89 19.18
C VAL A 566 6.36 0.71 18.59
N LYS A 567 6.70 -0.27 19.45
CA LYS A 567 7.49 -1.45 19.07
C LYS A 567 6.62 -2.64 18.64
N MET A 568 5.33 -2.67 19.02
CA MET A 568 4.39 -3.76 18.70
C MET A 568 3.10 -3.21 18.09
N ASN A 569 2.67 -3.73 16.94
CA ASN A 569 1.48 -3.25 16.24
C ASN A 569 0.58 -4.43 15.87
N TYR A 570 -0.71 -4.34 16.22
CA TYR A 570 -1.68 -5.39 15.91
C TYR A 570 -2.81 -4.88 15.03
N LEU A 571 -3.07 -5.62 13.95
CA LEU A 571 -4.24 -5.43 13.10
C LEU A 571 -5.45 -6.12 13.74
N ALA A 572 -6.57 -5.42 13.84
CA ALA A 572 -7.79 -5.92 14.47
C ALA A 572 -9.05 -5.35 13.82
N SER A 573 -10.19 -6.00 14.01
CA SER A 573 -11.47 -5.42 13.58
C SER A 573 -11.78 -4.13 14.36
N PRO A 574 -12.48 -3.15 13.77
CA PRO A 574 -12.94 -1.96 14.48
C PRO A 574 -13.55 -2.19 15.88
N PRO A 575 -14.45 -3.17 16.11
CA PRO A 575 -14.94 -3.44 17.47
C PRO A 575 -13.85 -3.95 18.44
N LEU A 576 -12.88 -4.73 17.97
CA LEU A 576 -11.73 -5.12 18.81
C LEU A 576 -10.80 -3.95 19.10
N VAL A 577 -10.63 -3.00 18.17
CA VAL A 577 -9.89 -1.75 18.45
C VAL A 577 -10.54 -0.99 19.61
N VAL A 578 -11.88 -0.91 19.65
CA VAL A 578 -12.59 -0.32 20.80
C VAL A 578 -12.33 -1.13 22.06
N ALA A 579 -12.46 -2.46 22.02
CA ALA A 579 -12.22 -3.31 23.19
C ALA A 579 -10.81 -3.15 23.79
N TYR A 580 -9.76 -3.12 22.96
CA TYR A 580 -8.38 -2.89 23.41
C TYR A 580 -8.13 -1.46 23.90
N ALA A 581 -8.87 -0.46 23.41
CA ALA A 581 -8.83 0.89 23.97
C ALA A 581 -9.43 0.96 25.38
N LEU A 582 -10.50 0.20 25.64
CA LEU A 582 -11.14 0.08 26.96
C LEU A 582 -10.24 -0.66 27.96
N ALA A 583 -9.61 -1.75 27.53
CA ALA A 583 -8.67 -2.51 28.35
C ALA A 583 -7.36 -1.73 28.58
N GLY A 584 -6.82 -1.12 27.53
CA GLY A 584 -5.59 -0.32 27.53
C GLY A 584 -4.28 -1.12 27.57
N THR A 585 -4.33 -2.44 27.39
CA THR A 585 -3.16 -3.33 27.40
C THR A 585 -3.34 -4.52 26.46
N LEU A 586 -2.24 -5.08 25.96
CA LEU A 586 -2.18 -6.40 25.33
C LEU A 586 -1.94 -7.53 26.35
N ASP A 587 -1.54 -7.19 27.58
CA ASP A 587 -1.40 -8.15 28.68
C ASP A 587 -2.77 -8.49 29.30
N ILE A 588 -3.67 -9.00 28.47
CA ILE A 588 -5.03 -9.36 28.82
C ILE A 588 -5.55 -10.42 27.85
N ASP A 589 -6.17 -11.46 28.38
CA ASP A 589 -7.01 -12.37 27.60
C ASP A 589 -8.45 -11.85 27.60
N LEU A 590 -8.84 -11.16 26.52
CA LEU A 590 -10.18 -10.58 26.37
C LEU A 590 -11.32 -11.62 26.40
N THR A 591 -11.01 -12.91 26.23
CA THR A 591 -12.00 -13.98 26.24
C THR A 591 -12.37 -14.43 27.65
N THR A 592 -11.47 -14.25 28.62
CA THR A 592 -11.63 -14.73 30.00
C THR A 592 -11.54 -13.65 31.07
N GLN A 593 -10.93 -12.50 30.77
CA GLN A 593 -10.68 -11.42 31.72
C GLN A 593 -11.57 -10.18 31.46
N PRO A 594 -11.91 -9.42 32.50
CA PRO A 594 -12.75 -8.23 32.35
C PRO A 594 -12.00 -7.06 31.71
N LEU A 595 -12.68 -6.32 30.84
CA LEU A 595 -12.20 -5.06 30.24
C LEU A 595 -12.01 -3.96 31.29
N GLY A 596 -12.84 -4.00 32.33
CA GLY A 596 -12.85 -3.04 33.42
C GLY A 596 -14.01 -3.28 34.38
N THR A 597 -14.18 -2.34 35.31
CA THR A 597 -15.27 -2.35 36.27
C THR A 597 -16.34 -1.37 35.82
N GLY A 598 -17.57 -1.84 35.70
CA GLY A 598 -18.71 -1.01 35.34
C GLY A 598 -19.13 -0.05 36.45
N SER A 599 -20.02 0.89 36.13
CA SER A 599 -20.57 1.89 37.06
C SER A 599 -21.34 1.27 38.25
N ASN A 600 -21.76 0.01 38.13
CA ASN A 600 -22.40 -0.79 39.18
C ASN A 600 -21.39 -1.58 40.05
N GLY A 601 -20.08 -1.40 39.83
CA GLY A 601 -19.02 -2.12 40.53
C GLY A 601 -18.78 -3.55 40.04
N GLN A 602 -19.51 -4.04 39.02
CA GLN A 602 -19.35 -5.39 38.49
C GLN A 602 -18.27 -5.44 37.39
N PRO A 603 -17.55 -6.57 37.24
CA PRO A 603 -16.65 -6.78 36.11
C PRO A 603 -17.45 -6.82 34.80
N VAL A 604 -16.94 -6.14 33.77
CA VAL A 604 -17.51 -6.14 32.41
C VAL A 604 -16.57 -6.90 31.48
N PHE A 605 -17.08 -7.93 30.81
CA PHE A 605 -16.35 -8.79 29.88
C PHE A 605 -16.67 -8.41 28.42
N LEU A 606 -15.83 -8.87 27.48
CA LEU A 606 -16.06 -8.65 26.05
C LEU A 606 -17.44 -9.15 25.60
N LYS A 607 -17.85 -10.34 26.06
CA LYS A 607 -19.15 -10.96 25.75
C LYS A 607 -20.35 -10.10 26.17
N ASP A 608 -20.19 -9.23 27.17
CA ASP A 608 -21.28 -8.40 27.68
C ASP A 608 -21.57 -7.21 26.76
N ILE A 609 -20.59 -6.82 25.94
CA ILE A 609 -20.68 -5.66 25.04
C ILE A 609 -20.59 -6.04 23.55
N TRP A 610 -20.32 -7.30 23.22
CA TRP A 610 -20.23 -7.73 21.83
C TRP A 610 -21.63 -7.76 21.17
N PRO A 611 -21.80 -7.19 19.96
CA PRO A 611 -23.08 -7.24 19.26
C PRO A 611 -23.28 -8.60 18.58
N SER A 612 -24.54 -9.03 18.51
CA SER A 612 -24.94 -10.14 17.66
C SER A 612 -24.94 -9.75 16.18
N ASN A 613 -24.81 -10.73 15.28
CA ASN A 613 -24.89 -10.50 13.84
C ASN A 613 -26.25 -9.91 13.43
N LYS A 614 -27.32 -10.27 14.16
CA LYS A 614 -28.66 -9.71 13.98
C LYS A 614 -28.72 -8.22 14.34
N GLU A 615 -28.17 -7.81 15.49
CA GLU A 615 -28.13 -6.39 15.88
C GLU A 615 -27.40 -5.53 14.83
N VAL A 616 -26.29 -6.04 14.27
CA VAL A 616 -25.54 -5.36 13.22
C VAL A 616 -26.38 -5.25 11.93
N SER A 617 -26.96 -6.37 11.47
CA SER A 617 -27.76 -6.41 10.24
C SER A 617 -29.00 -5.50 10.31
N ASP A 618 -29.74 -5.54 11.42
CA ASP A 618 -30.91 -4.67 11.66
C ASP A 618 -30.51 -3.19 11.63
N THR A 619 -29.33 -2.86 12.18
CA THR A 619 -28.80 -1.48 12.17
C THR A 619 -28.42 -1.02 10.77
N ILE A 620 -27.78 -1.88 9.96
CA ILE A 620 -27.45 -1.59 8.55
C ILE A 620 -28.72 -1.27 7.76
N ALA A 621 -29.71 -2.17 7.83
CA ALA A 621 -30.96 -2.07 7.07
C ALA A 621 -31.75 -0.78 7.37
N GLY A 622 -31.69 -0.28 8.60
CA GLY A 622 -32.34 0.98 9.00
C GLY A 622 -31.56 2.25 8.67
N ALA A 623 -30.23 2.15 8.51
CA ALA A 623 -29.35 3.31 8.44
C ALA A 623 -28.96 3.69 7.02
N ILE A 624 -28.57 2.73 6.19
CA ILE A 624 -27.86 2.97 4.93
C ILE A 624 -28.82 2.91 3.75
N ASN A 625 -28.74 3.89 2.85
CA ASN A 625 -29.57 3.93 1.66
C ASN A 625 -28.87 4.66 0.49
N PRO A 626 -29.35 4.50 -0.76
CA PRO A 626 -28.75 5.12 -1.94
C PRO A 626 -28.69 6.65 -1.90
N GLN A 627 -29.65 7.31 -1.25
CA GLN A 627 -29.67 8.77 -1.16
C GLN A 627 -28.47 9.30 -0.39
N MET A 628 -28.04 8.60 0.67
CA MET A 628 -26.86 8.98 1.46
C MET A 628 -25.58 9.04 0.62
N PHE A 629 -25.39 8.09 -0.31
CA PHE A 629 -24.25 8.09 -1.23
C PHE A 629 -24.37 9.23 -2.25
N LYS A 630 -25.56 9.42 -2.85
CA LYS A 630 -25.80 10.51 -3.80
C LYS A 630 -25.50 11.88 -3.19
N ASP A 631 -25.97 12.12 -1.97
CA ASP A 631 -25.76 13.38 -1.26
C ASP A 631 -24.28 13.58 -0.90
N SER A 632 -23.60 12.52 -0.43
CA SER A 632 -22.19 12.58 -0.03
C SER A 632 -21.24 12.80 -1.22
N TYR A 633 -21.60 12.32 -2.41
CA TYR A 633 -20.76 12.36 -3.61
C TYR A 633 -21.18 13.40 -4.65
N ALA A 634 -22.28 14.13 -4.45
CA ALA A 634 -22.78 15.14 -5.40
C ALA A 634 -21.73 16.21 -5.74
N ASP A 635 -20.94 16.63 -4.75
CA ASP A 635 -19.94 17.70 -4.85
C ASP A 635 -18.49 17.16 -4.69
N VAL A 636 -18.25 15.87 -4.97
CA VAL A 636 -16.96 15.17 -4.70
C VAL A 636 -15.73 15.85 -5.31
N PHE A 637 -15.86 16.58 -6.43
CA PHE A 637 -14.75 17.29 -7.08
C PHE A 637 -14.68 18.79 -6.76
N LYS A 638 -15.68 19.33 -6.05
CA LYS A 638 -15.83 20.78 -5.84
C LYS A 638 -14.91 21.32 -4.75
N GLY A 639 -14.68 20.52 -3.71
CA GLY A 639 -13.89 20.91 -2.55
C GLY A 639 -14.53 22.00 -1.70
N ASP A 640 -13.95 22.22 -0.52
CA ASP A 640 -14.42 23.24 0.41
C ASP A 640 -13.92 24.65 0.04
N SER A 641 -14.29 25.65 0.85
CA SER A 641 -13.86 27.03 0.61
C SER A 641 -12.34 27.21 0.68
N ALA A 642 -11.66 26.45 1.53
CA ALA A 642 -10.20 26.54 1.67
C ALA A 642 -9.50 26.03 0.41
N TRP A 643 -9.91 24.87 -0.11
CA TRP A 643 -9.41 24.32 -1.39
C TRP A 643 -9.60 25.30 -2.56
N ASN A 644 -10.80 25.87 -2.66
CA ASN A 644 -11.15 26.76 -3.77
C ASN A 644 -10.37 28.09 -3.76
N GLN A 645 -9.90 28.53 -2.59
CA GLN A 645 -9.10 29.75 -2.42
C GLN A 645 -7.59 29.55 -2.63
N ILE A 646 -7.09 28.32 -2.76
CA ILE A 646 -5.66 28.07 -2.99
C ILE A 646 -5.24 28.66 -4.34
N ALA A 647 -4.38 29.68 -4.31
CA ALA A 647 -3.80 30.22 -5.54
C ALA A 647 -3.07 29.12 -6.31
N SER A 648 -3.33 29.03 -7.61
CA SER A 648 -2.75 28.01 -8.50
C SER A 648 -2.23 28.70 -9.76
N PRO A 649 -0.95 28.51 -10.13
CA PRO A 649 -0.38 29.08 -11.34
C PRO A 649 -1.19 28.75 -12.59
N ASP A 650 -1.08 29.59 -13.62
CA ASP A 650 -1.61 29.35 -14.96
C ASP A 650 -0.47 29.01 -15.94
N GLY A 651 -0.79 28.34 -17.04
CA GLY A 651 0.14 27.97 -18.11
C GLY A 651 0.37 26.47 -18.24
N ASP A 652 0.73 26.05 -19.45
CA ASP A 652 0.88 24.63 -19.83
C ASP A 652 2.20 24.01 -19.35
N THR A 653 3.22 24.82 -19.09
CA THR A 653 4.47 24.41 -18.44
C THR A 653 4.52 24.92 -17.01
N TYR A 654 5.00 24.10 -16.08
CA TYR A 654 5.12 24.53 -14.68
C TYR A 654 6.29 25.50 -14.50
N LYS A 655 6.05 26.59 -13.77
CA LYS A 655 7.10 27.53 -13.39
C LYS A 655 7.77 27.04 -12.10
N TRP A 656 9.00 26.55 -12.22
CA TRP A 656 9.79 26.09 -11.08
C TRP A 656 10.35 27.28 -10.27
N ASP A 657 10.04 27.31 -8.97
CA ASP A 657 10.58 28.26 -7.99
C ASP A 657 11.63 27.59 -7.08
N ASP A 658 12.36 28.36 -6.24
CA ASP A 658 13.26 27.79 -5.21
C ASP A 658 12.43 27.21 -4.05
N SER A 659 11.89 26.02 -4.28
CA SER A 659 10.97 25.34 -3.40
C SER A 659 11.63 24.18 -2.65
N THR A 660 11.12 23.93 -1.44
CA THR A 660 11.47 22.72 -0.65
C THR A 660 10.44 21.59 -0.80
N TYR A 661 9.41 21.75 -1.65
CA TYR A 661 8.36 20.76 -1.91
C TYR A 661 8.30 20.30 -3.37
N ILE A 662 8.43 21.21 -4.34
CA ILE A 662 8.27 20.95 -5.77
C ILE A 662 9.52 21.41 -6.51
N LYS A 663 10.29 20.49 -7.08
CA LYS A 663 11.54 20.78 -7.80
C LYS A 663 11.58 20.00 -9.10
N ASN A 664 12.17 20.59 -10.14
CA ASN A 664 12.43 19.89 -11.40
C ASN A 664 13.48 18.79 -11.17
N PRO A 665 13.15 17.51 -11.36
CA PRO A 665 14.07 16.42 -11.13
C PRO A 665 15.11 16.29 -12.26
N PRO A 666 16.31 15.76 -11.98
CA PRO A 666 17.41 15.73 -12.94
C PRO A 666 17.34 14.56 -13.94
N TYR A 667 16.24 13.80 -14.01
CA TYR A 667 16.17 12.53 -14.76
C TYR A 667 16.35 12.67 -16.28
N PHE A 668 16.05 13.85 -16.83
CA PHE A 668 16.12 14.15 -18.26
C PHE A 668 17.32 15.04 -18.63
N ASP A 669 18.18 15.39 -17.66
CA ASP A 669 19.33 16.24 -17.90
C ASP A 669 20.33 15.55 -18.83
N GLY A 670 20.71 16.24 -19.91
CA GLY A 670 21.66 15.72 -20.91
C GLY A 670 21.09 14.60 -21.78
N MET A 671 19.78 14.33 -21.75
CA MET A 671 19.16 13.28 -22.55
C MET A 671 19.27 13.54 -24.06
N SER A 672 19.73 12.53 -24.81
CA SER A 672 19.79 12.52 -26.27
C SER A 672 18.52 12.00 -26.93
N ALA A 673 18.27 12.44 -28.19
CA ALA A 673 17.17 11.94 -29.03
C ALA A 673 17.29 10.45 -29.37
N GLU A 674 18.51 9.93 -29.45
CA GLU A 674 18.79 8.51 -29.68
C GLU A 674 18.93 7.74 -28.36
N ALA A 675 18.53 6.47 -28.40
CA ALA A 675 18.63 5.56 -27.27
C ALA A 675 20.09 5.13 -27.03
N GLY A 676 20.41 4.79 -25.78
CA GLY A 676 21.73 4.29 -25.41
C GLY A 676 21.88 2.79 -25.67
N THR A 677 22.96 2.22 -25.14
CA THR A 677 23.23 0.78 -25.10
C THR A 677 23.28 0.29 -23.65
N ILE A 678 23.06 -1.01 -23.46
CA ILE A 678 23.19 -1.66 -22.16
C ILE A 678 24.62 -2.18 -22.06
N GLU A 679 25.41 -1.54 -21.21
CA GLU A 679 26.84 -1.81 -21.03
C GLU A 679 27.10 -2.59 -19.75
N ASP A 680 28.21 -3.33 -19.75
CA ASP A 680 28.74 -4.00 -18.56
C ASP A 680 29.09 -2.96 -17.48
N ILE A 681 28.91 -3.32 -16.21
CA ILE A 681 29.16 -2.43 -15.07
C ILE A 681 30.55 -2.75 -14.53
N HIS A 682 31.44 -1.76 -14.53
CA HIS A 682 32.82 -1.94 -14.09
C HIS A 682 33.17 -1.12 -12.86
N GLY A 683 34.03 -1.67 -12.00
CA GLY A 683 34.62 -0.93 -10.89
C GLY A 683 33.64 -0.49 -9.81
N ALA A 684 32.50 -1.15 -9.65
CA ALA A 684 31.47 -0.72 -8.72
C ALA A 684 31.82 -1.03 -7.25
N ARG A 685 31.23 -0.28 -6.32
CA ARG A 685 31.37 -0.51 -4.87
C ARG A 685 30.03 -0.87 -4.24
N ALA A 686 30.06 -1.70 -3.20
CA ALA A 686 28.87 -1.96 -2.40
C ALA A 686 28.46 -0.68 -1.65
N MET A 687 27.25 -0.18 -1.92
CA MET A 687 26.64 0.89 -1.13
C MET A 687 26.17 0.36 0.23
N GLY A 688 25.64 -0.87 0.24
CA GLY A 688 25.13 -1.55 1.43
C GLY A 688 24.87 -3.03 1.16
N ILE A 689 24.99 -3.84 2.22
CA ILE A 689 24.59 -5.25 2.22
C ILE A 689 23.46 -5.39 3.24
N PHE A 690 22.29 -5.83 2.80
CA PHE A 690 21.11 -5.92 3.63
C PHE A 690 20.62 -7.37 3.79
N GLY A 691 19.85 -7.63 4.85
CA GLY A 691 19.23 -8.92 5.09
C GLY A 691 17.95 -9.16 4.29
N ASP A 692 17.10 -10.03 4.81
CA ASP A 692 15.79 -10.36 4.25
C ASP A 692 14.72 -9.28 4.51
N SER A 693 13.67 -9.30 3.71
CA SER A 693 12.43 -8.52 3.85
C SER A 693 12.66 -7.02 4.01
N ILE A 694 13.61 -6.46 3.26
CA ILE A 694 13.85 -5.02 3.19
C ILE A 694 12.67 -4.36 2.49
N THR A 695 11.78 -3.77 3.28
CA THR A 695 10.59 -3.07 2.78
C THR A 695 10.94 -1.79 1.99
N THR A 696 10.01 -1.33 1.14
CA THR A 696 10.12 0.00 0.52
C THR A 696 10.06 1.15 1.52
N ASP A 697 9.58 0.93 2.76
CA ASP A 697 9.69 1.89 3.86
C ASP A 697 11.14 1.98 4.40
N HIS A 698 11.94 0.91 4.31
CA HIS A 698 13.38 0.95 4.61
C HIS A 698 14.15 1.72 3.52
N ILE A 699 13.84 1.45 2.25
CA ILE A 699 14.51 2.05 1.09
C ILE A 699 14.11 3.52 0.92
N SER A 700 12.82 3.85 1.07
CA SER A 700 12.27 5.20 0.91
C SER A 700 11.23 5.46 2.01
N PRO A 701 11.66 5.88 3.22
CA PRO A 701 10.76 6.20 4.31
C PRO A 701 9.77 7.30 3.90
N ALA A 702 8.57 7.28 4.49
CA ALA A 702 7.56 8.31 4.26
C ALA A 702 7.22 9.13 5.51
N GLY A 703 7.68 8.70 6.69
CA GLY A 703 7.38 9.35 7.98
C GLY A 703 8.27 10.57 8.28
N SER A 704 8.45 10.85 9.55
CA SER A 704 9.14 12.05 10.06
C SER A 704 10.62 12.13 9.63
N ILE A 705 11.08 13.36 9.43
CA ILE A 705 12.48 13.68 9.09
C ILE A 705 13.23 14.06 10.37
N LYS A 706 14.35 13.39 10.66
CA LYS A 706 15.19 13.72 11.83
C LYS A 706 16.02 14.98 11.57
N LYS A 707 16.17 15.84 12.60
CA LYS A 707 16.95 17.09 12.56
C LYS A 707 18.39 16.90 12.08
N ASP A 708 19.05 15.86 12.58
CA ASP A 708 20.44 15.53 12.32
C ASP A 708 20.66 14.69 11.05
N SER A 709 19.59 14.19 10.42
CA SER A 709 19.69 13.46 9.15
C SER A 709 20.16 14.35 7.98
N PRO A 710 20.70 13.79 6.89
CA PRO A 710 21.07 14.57 5.71
C PRO A 710 19.94 15.46 5.18
N ALA A 711 18.71 14.95 5.14
CA ALA A 711 17.53 15.71 4.72
C ALA A 711 17.19 16.84 5.70
N GLY A 712 17.26 16.58 7.01
CA GLY A 712 17.04 17.60 8.05
C GLY A 712 18.05 18.73 7.99
N ARG A 713 19.35 18.41 7.81
CA ARG A 713 20.42 19.40 7.63
C ARG A 713 20.18 20.25 6.38
N PHE A 714 19.76 19.63 5.28
CA PHE A 714 19.40 20.34 4.05
C PHE A 714 18.22 21.31 4.26
N LEU A 715 17.13 20.84 4.88
CA LEU A 715 15.96 21.69 5.16
C LEU A 715 16.31 22.88 6.06
N ILE A 716 17.12 22.67 7.10
CA ILE A 716 17.63 23.76 7.95
C ILE A 716 18.48 24.75 7.14
N SER A 717 19.33 24.26 6.24
CA SER A 717 20.13 25.13 5.37
C SER A 717 19.28 25.98 4.42
N LYS A 718 18.04 25.55 4.15
CA LYS A 718 17.02 26.28 3.38
C LYS A 718 16.10 27.14 4.27
N GLY A 719 16.37 27.25 5.57
CA GLY A 719 15.61 28.07 6.50
C GLY A 719 14.33 27.41 7.04
N VAL A 720 14.13 26.11 6.83
CA VAL A 720 12.97 25.38 7.35
C VAL A 720 13.23 24.95 8.79
N GLU A 721 12.33 25.29 9.71
CA GLU A 721 12.42 24.86 11.11
C GLU A 721 12.02 23.39 11.27
N PRO A 722 12.58 22.65 12.26
CA PRO A 722 12.26 21.22 12.46
C PRO A 722 10.77 20.89 12.59
N LYS A 723 9.97 21.79 13.18
CA LYS A 723 8.51 21.62 13.29
C LYS A 723 7.80 21.67 11.93
N ASP A 724 8.43 22.28 10.94
CA ASP A 724 7.92 22.53 9.57
C ASP A 724 8.56 21.58 8.54
N PHE A 725 9.37 20.62 8.98
CA PHE A 725 9.93 19.59 8.08
C PHE A 725 8.84 18.80 7.37
N ASN A 726 7.68 18.63 8.01
CA ASN A 726 6.62 17.73 7.56
C ASN A 726 7.20 16.29 7.46
N SER A 727 6.71 15.46 6.54
CA SER A 727 7.16 14.08 6.36
C SER A 727 7.92 13.87 5.05
N TYR A 728 8.73 12.81 4.94
CA TYR A 728 9.32 12.42 3.66
C TYR A 728 8.26 12.20 2.58
N GLY A 729 7.09 11.65 2.93
CA GLY A 729 5.97 11.46 2.00
C GLY A 729 5.49 12.78 1.38
N SER A 730 5.42 13.84 2.18
CA SER A 730 5.05 15.18 1.70
C SER A 730 6.11 15.81 0.78
N ARG A 731 7.38 15.40 0.90
CA ARG A 731 8.53 15.99 0.19
C ARG A 731 8.83 15.31 -1.14
N ARG A 732 7.96 14.43 -1.62
CA ARG A 732 8.17 13.61 -2.83
C ARG A 732 8.22 14.37 -4.15
N GLY A 733 7.75 15.61 -4.19
CA GLY A 733 7.97 16.48 -5.34
C GLY A 733 9.37 17.08 -5.40
N ASN A 734 10.25 16.80 -4.42
CA ASN A 734 11.58 17.39 -4.30
C ASN A 734 12.67 16.32 -4.19
N ASP A 735 13.47 16.17 -5.24
CA ASP A 735 14.54 15.17 -5.30
C ASP A 735 15.67 15.42 -4.31
N ASP A 736 15.98 16.68 -4.00
CA ASP A 736 17.02 17.00 -3.01
C ASP A 736 16.71 16.40 -1.63
N VAL A 737 15.45 16.45 -1.21
CA VAL A 737 15.03 15.87 0.06
C VAL A 737 14.96 14.34 -0.03
N MET A 738 14.37 13.82 -1.10
CA MET A 738 14.08 12.38 -1.20
C MET A 738 15.33 11.53 -1.40
N VAL A 739 16.32 11.99 -2.16
CA VAL A 739 17.61 11.29 -2.31
C VAL A 739 18.33 11.21 -0.96
N ARG A 740 18.29 12.29 -0.17
CA ARG A 740 18.82 12.33 1.19
C ARG A 740 18.06 11.42 2.17
N GLY A 741 16.80 11.15 1.90
CA GLY A 741 15.97 10.20 2.64
C GLY A 741 16.12 8.75 2.21
N THR A 742 16.77 8.48 1.07
CA THR A 742 16.87 7.12 0.53
C THR A 742 17.82 6.27 1.40
N PHE A 743 17.33 5.11 1.84
CA PHE A 743 17.91 4.24 2.86
C PHE A 743 18.14 4.92 4.22
N ALA A 744 17.46 6.02 4.54
CA ALA A 744 17.62 6.75 5.80
C ALA A 744 16.72 6.24 6.94
N ASN A 745 16.03 5.11 6.75
CA ASN A 745 15.14 4.55 7.76
C ASN A 745 15.93 4.18 9.04
N ILE A 746 15.36 4.49 10.21
CA ILE A 746 16.02 4.28 11.50
C ILE A 746 16.15 2.80 11.91
N ARG A 747 15.44 1.90 11.21
CA ARG A 747 15.40 0.45 11.48
C ARG A 747 16.10 -0.39 10.42
N ILE A 748 16.59 0.21 9.33
CA ILE A 748 17.33 -0.55 8.33
C ILE A 748 18.64 -1.05 8.95
N LYS A 749 19.05 -2.28 8.64
CA LYS A 749 20.26 -2.92 9.19
C LYS A 749 21.24 -3.19 8.07
N ASN A 750 22.38 -2.53 8.10
CA ASN A 750 23.45 -2.74 7.14
C ASN A 750 24.46 -3.76 7.68
N LEU A 751 24.59 -4.90 7.01
CA LEU A 751 25.49 -5.99 7.39
C LEU A 751 26.97 -5.64 7.23
N MET A 752 27.30 -4.62 6.42
CA MET A 752 28.67 -4.06 6.38
C MET A 752 29.11 -3.44 7.71
N LEU A 753 28.16 -3.10 8.58
CA LEU A 753 28.36 -2.52 9.90
C LEU A 753 27.89 -3.48 11.00
N ASN A 754 28.02 -4.80 10.81
CA ASN A 754 27.54 -5.82 11.76
C ASN A 754 26.05 -5.70 12.12
N GLY A 755 25.22 -5.17 11.21
CA GLY A 755 23.78 -5.04 11.40
C GLY A 755 23.34 -3.88 12.28
N VAL A 756 24.19 -2.84 12.45
CA VAL A 756 23.81 -1.58 13.09
C VAL A 756 22.51 -1.03 12.50
N GLU A 757 21.56 -0.65 13.37
CA GLU A 757 20.29 -0.03 12.98
C GLU A 757 20.49 1.44 12.59
N GLY A 758 19.95 1.80 11.43
CA GLY A 758 19.95 3.15 10.90
C GLY A 758 20.49 3.22 9.47
N GLY A 759 20.26 4.37 8.82
CA GLY A 759 20.67 4.62 7.45
C GLY A 759 22.16 4.91 7.27
N TYR A 760 23.02 4.02 7.78
CA TYR A 760 24.47 4.16 7.79
C TYR A 760 25.17 3.13 6.91
N THR A 761 26.36 3.48 6.43
CA THR A 761 27.25 2.60 5.68
C THR A 761 28.71 2.96 5.90
N LYS A 762 29.60 2.11 5.39
CA LYS A 762 31.05 2.31 5.38
C LYS A 762 31.49 2.89 4.04
N TYR A 763 32.13 4.05 4.04
CA TYR A 763 32.82 4.57 2.86
C TYR A 763 34.17 3.86 2.71
N VAL A 764 34.17 2.75 1.94
CA VAL A 764 35.26 1.77 1.82
C VAL A 764 36.64 2.41 1.61
N PRO A 765 36.84 3.44 0.76
CA PRO A 765 38.16 4.04 0.56
C PRO A 765 38.86 4.56 1.83
N THR A 766 38.08 5.00 2.82
CA THR A 766 38.61 5.54 4.09
C THR A 766 38.28 4.69 5.31
N GLY A 767 37.28 3.81 5.19
CA GLY A 767 36.72 3.04 6.31
C GLY A 767 35.79 3.84 7.23
N GLU A 768 35.51 5.11 6.94
CA GLU A 768 34.63 5.96 7.75
C GLU A 768 33.17 5.48 7.69
N GLU A 769 32.52 5.40 8.85
CA GLU A 769 31.07 5.19 8.97
C GLU A 769 30.33 6.52 8.82
N MET A 770 29.36 6.59 7.92
CA MET A 770 28.56 7.78 7.68
C MET A 770 27.17 7.44 7.15
N ALA A 771 26.31 8.46 6.98
CA ALA A 771 25.00 8.24 6.37
C ALA A 771 25.17 7.77 4.91
N ILE A 772 24.27 6.89 4.45
CA ILE A 772 24.32 6.32 3.09
C ILE A 772 24.37 7.40 2.01
N TYR A 773 23.57 8.46 2.16
CA TYR A 773 23.60 9.62 1.27
C TYR A 773 24.99 10.27 1.19
N ASP A 774 25.62 10.52 2.34
CA ASP A 774 26.91 11.21 2.41
C ASP A 774 28.01 10.36 1.72
N ALA A 775 28.00 9.03 1.95
CA ALA A 775 28.91 8.10 1.27
C ALA A 775 28.66 8.04 -0.25
N ALA A 776 27.39 7.97 -0.67
CA ALA A 776 27.01 7.93 -2.07
C ALA A 776 27.46 9.19 -2.83
N MET A 777 27.36 10.37 -2.21
CA MET A 777 27.84 11.61 -2.81
C MET A 777 29.36 11.64 -2.97
N LYS A 778 30.13 11.07 -2.02
CA LYS A 778 31.59 10.89 -2.17
C LYS A 778 31.91 9.99 -3.37
N TYR A 779 31.29 8.82 -3.48
CA TYR A 779 31.49 7.93 -4.64
C TYR A 779 31.09 8.56 -5.96
N LYS A 780 30.01 9.35 -5.99
CA LYS A 780 29.55 10.07 -7.18
C LYS A 780 30.58 11.11 -7.62
N ALA A 781 31.23 11.82 -6.68
CA ALA A 781 32.30 12.76 -7.00
C ALA A 781 33.52 12.06 -7.62
N ASP A 782 33.80 10.83 -7.21
CA ASP A 782 34.89 10.00 -7.73
C ASP A 782 34.51 9.25 -9.03
N GLY A 783 33.29 9.40 -9.54
CA GLY A 783 32.79 8.67 -10.71
C GLY A 783 32.63 7.15 -10.49
N THR A 784 32.53 6.71 -9.24
CA THR A 784 32.45 5.28 -8.88
C THR A 784 31.00 4.79 -8.89
N PRO A 785 30.64 3.77 -9.69
CA PRO A 785 29.29 3.20 -9.68
C PRO A 785 29.04 2.40 -8.40
N LEU A 786 27.77 2.28 -8.01
CA LEU A 786 27.38 1.55 -6.81
C LEU A 786 26.52 0.33 -7.11
N VAL A 787 26.59 -0.67 -6.21
CA VAL A 787 25.69 -1.83 -6.19
C VAL A 787 25.09 -2.02 -4.79
N VAL A 788 23.90 -2.62 -4.74
CA VAL A 788 23.25 -3.04 -3.49
C VAL A 788 23.17 -4.57 -3.47
N LEU A 789 23.51 -5.18 -2.33
CA LEU A 789 23.29 -6.61 -2.09
C LEU A 789 22.19 -6.76 -1.04
N ALA A 790 21.25 -7.68 -1.23
CA ALA A 790 20.20 -7.97 -0.23
C ALA A 790 19.79 -9.44 -0.19
N GLY A 791 19.06 -9.82 0.86
CA GLY A 791 18.47 -11.16 1.01
C GLY A 791 17.18 -11.34 0.21
N LYS A 792 16.22 -12.05 0.78
CA LYS A 792 14.92 -12.38 0.20
C LYS A 792 13.92 -11.23 0.31
N GLU A 793 12.91 -11.23 -0.55
CA GLU A 793 11.76 -10.30 -0.49
C GLU A 793 12.16 -8.82 -0.52
N TYR A 794 13.22 -8.49 -1.26
CA TYR A 794 13.70 -7.11 -1.36
C TYR A 794 12.67 -6.21 -2.05
N GLY A 795 12.31 -5.10 -1.39
CA GLY A 795 11.31 -4.16 -1.86
C GLY A 795 9.87 -4.52 -1.50
N THR A 796 9.63 -5.28 -0.43
CA THR A 796 8.26 -5.59 0.01
C THR A 796 7.49 -4.36 0.50
N GLY A 797 6.17 -4.34 0.32
CA GLY A 797 5.29 -3.28 0.83
C GLY A 797 4.78 -2.29 -0.23
N SER A 798 4.86 -0.98 0.04
CA SER A 798 4.19 0.06 -0.76
C SER A 798 4.79 0.19 -2.16
N SER A 799 3.96 0.58 -3.14
CA SER A 799 4.30 0.75 -4.55
C SER A 799 5.18 1.98 -4.89
N ARG A 800 5.94 2.49 -3.93
CA ARG A 800 6.62 3.79 -4.01
C ARG A 800 7.77 3.74 -5.02
N ASP A 801 7.66 4.54 -6.07
CA ASP A 801 8.68 4.70 -7.10
C ASP A 801 9.95 5.39 -6.60
N TRP A 802 9.87 6.22 -5.55
CA TRP A 802 11.02 6.82 -4.89
C TRP A 802 12.03 5.80 -4.35
N ALA A 803 11.61 4.57 -4.06
CA ALA A 803 12.53 3.48 -3.72
C ALA A 803 13.45 3.12 -4.90
N ALA A 804 13.05 3.35 -6.15
CA ALA A 804 13.89 3.17 -7.34
C ALA A 804 14.54 4.50 -7.79
N LYS A 805 13.78 5.61 -7.82
CA LYS A 805 14.31 6.94 -8.17
C LYS A 805 15.47 7.34 -7.26
N GLY A 806 15.30 7.19 -5.95
CA GLY A 806 16.35 7.46 -4.96
C GLY A 806 17.56 6.56 -5.15
N THR A 807 17.34 5.26 -5.37
CA THR A 807 18.41 4.28 -5.64
C THR A 807 19.26 4.68 -6.84
N LEU A 808 18.64 5.05 -7.96
CA LEU A 808 19.35 5.55 -9.15
C LEU A 808 20.13 6.83 -8.83
N LEU A 809 19.49 7.81 -8.18
CA LEU A 809 20.08 9.13 -7.92
C LEU A 809 21.24 9.11 -6.91
N LEU A 810 21.28 8.10 -6.03
CA LEU A 810 22.45 7.78 -5.20
C LEU A 810 23.63 7.21 -6.02
N GLY A 811 23.42 6.82 -7.28
CA GLY A 811 24.46 6.28 -8.16
C GLY A 811 24.48 4.75 -8.25
N VAL A 812 23.46 4.07 -7.73
CA VAL A 812 23.35 2.61 -7.82
C VAL A 812 22.99 2.20 -9.25
N LYS A 813 23.78 1.28 -9.81
CA LYS A 813 23.62 0.74 -11.16
C LYS A 813 23.01 -0.65 -11.19
N ALA A 814 23.20 -1.45 -10.13
CA ALA A 814 22.59 -2.76 -10.00
C ALA A 814 22.21 -3.09 -8.56
N VAL A 815 21.18 -3.92 -8.41
CA VAL A 815 20.76 -4.52 -7.14
C VAL A 815 20.80 -6.04 -7.30
N ILE A 816 21.55 -6.74 -6.45
CA ILE A 816 21.68 -8.21 -6.47
C ILE A 816 21.04 -8.79 -5.22
N THR A 817 20.00 -9.61 -5.38
CA THR A 817 19.23 -10.14 -4.23
C THR A 817 18.93 -11.63 -4.34
N GLU A 818 18.49 -12.26 -3.25
CA GLU A 818 17.97 -13.64 -3.32
C GLU A 818 16.59 -13.68 -3.99
N SER A 819 15.75 -12.67 -3.74
CA SER A 819 14.48 -12.47 -4.45
C SER A 819 13.98 -11.02 -4.35
N PHE A 820 13.09 -10.64 -5.26
CA PHE A 820 12.44 -9.33 -5.27
C PHE A 820 10.93 -9.45 -5.10
N GLU A 821 10.32 -8.40 -4.57
CA GLU A 821 8.89 -8.16 -4.70
C GLU A 821 8.54 -7.48 -6.03
N ARG A 822 7.39 -7.87 -6.61
CA ARG A 822 7.06 -7.61 -8.03
C ARG A 822 7.17 -6.13 -8.42
N ILE A 823 6.47 -5.26 -7.68
CA ILE A 823 6.37 -3.82 -8.00
C ILE A 823 7.73 -3.16 -7.90
N HIS A 824 8.52 -3.49 -6.87
CA HIS A 824 9.83 -2.87 -6.69
C HIS A 824 10.80 -3.24 -7.81
N ARG A 825 10.82 -4.51 -8.24
CA ARG A 825 11.62 -4.94 -9.39
C ARG A 825 11.22 -4.17 -10.67
N SER A 826 9.92 -4.03 -10.95
CA SER A 826 9.44 -3.22 -12.08
C SER A 826 9.89 -1.76 -11.98
N ASN A 827 9.83 -1.15 -10.79
CA ASN A 827 10.29 0.23 -10.58
C ASN A 827 11.80 0.38 -10.83
N LEU A 828 12.63 -0.59 -10.43
CA LEU A 828 14.07 -0.58 -10.71
C LEU A 828 14.34 -0.60 -12.22
N VAL A 829 13.68 -1.51 -12.96
CA VAL A 829 13.78 -1.55 -14.43
C VAL A 829 13.31 -0.24 -15.05
N GLY A 830 12.16 0.29 -14.59
CA GLY A 830 11.58 1.54 -15.08
C GLY A 830 12.48 2.77 -14.87
N MET A 831 13.40 2.72 -13.91
CA MET A 831 14.42 3.77 -13.67
C MET A 831 15.80 3.44 -14.27
N GLY A 832 15.99 2.27 -14.89
CA GLY A 832 17.30 1.87 -15.43
C GLY A 832 18.31 1.39 -14.38
N VAL A 833 17.84 0.85 -13.24
CA VAL A 833 18.69 0.13 -12.26
C VAL A 833 18.56 -1.37 -12.50
N LEU A 834 19.67 -2.08 -12.71
CA LEU A 834 19.66 -3.49 -13.13
C LEU A 834 19.28 -4.42 -11.96
N PRO A 835 18.12 -5.11 -12.00
CA PRO A 835 17.80 -6.12 -11.01
C PRO A 835 18.46 -7.46 -11.36
N CYS A 836 19.23 -7.99 -10.43
CA CYS A 836 19.92 -9.27 -10.54
C CYS A 836 19.53 -10.19 -9.38
N GLN A 837 19.45 -11.48 -9.64
CA GLN A 837 19.18 -12.49 -8.62
C GLN A 837 20.37 -13.43 -8.46
N PHE A 838 20.75 -13.75 -7.22
CA PHE A 838 21.69 -14.85 -6.96
C PHE A 838 21.17 -16.19 -7.52
N GLN A 839 22.05 -17.16 -7.73
CA GLN A 839 21.58 -18.53 -7.99
C GLN A 839 20.91 -19.11 -6.73
N GLU A 840 20.15 -20.17 -6.94
CA GLU A 840 19.50 -20.87 -5.85
C GLU A 840 20.52 -21.35 -4.81
N GLY A 841 20.30 -21.00 -3.54
CA GLY A 841 21.20 -21.32 -2.43
C GLY A 841 22.41 -20.37 -2.27
N GLU A 842 22.58 -19.40 -3.17
CA GLU A 842 23.64 -18.39 -3.07
C GLU A 842 23.12 -17.08 -2.48
N ASN A 843 23.95 -16.41 -1.67
CA ASN A 843 23.74 -15.05 -1.19
C ASN A 843 25.09 -14.40 -0.80
N ALA A 844 25.04 -13.16 -0.31
CA ALA A 844 26.26 -12.44 0.08
C ALA A 844 27.11 -13.22 1.10
N GLN A 845 26.47 -13.82 2.10
CA GLN A 845 27.14 -14.54 3.19
C GLN A 845 27.75 -15.86 2.72
N THR A 846 27.02 -16.67 1.94
CA THR A 846 27.52 -17.96 1.42
C THR A 846 28.65 -17.77 0.42
N LEU A 847 28.68 -16.62 -0.27
CA LEU A 847 29.76 -16.22 -1.17
C LEU A 847 30.93 -15.50 -0.45
N GLY A 848 30.78 -15.19 0.84
CA GLY A 848 31.79 -14.52 1.67
C GLY A 848 31.98 -13.04 1.35
N LEU A 849 30.97 -12.38 0.77
CA LEU A 849 31.01 -10.96 0.40
C LEU A 849 30.81 -10.10 1.65
N ASN A 850 31.73 -9.17 1.90
CA ASN A 850 31.68 -8.30 3.09
C ASN A 850 31.50 -6.81 2.75
N GLY A 851 31.53 -6.45 1.46
CA GLY A 851 31.32 -5.10 0.95
C GLY A 851 32.60 -4.30 0.72
N ASP A 852 33.77 -4.84 1.07
CA ASP A 852 35.07 -4.20 0.79
C ASP A 852 35.53 -4.44 -0.67
N GLU A 853 34.82 -5.28 -1.41
CA GLU A 853 35.14 -5.66 -2.79
C GLU A 853 34.89 -4.52 -3.80
N VAL A 854 35.56 -4.64 -4.96
CA VAL A 854 35.20 -3.99 -6.22
C VAL A 854 34.41 -4.99 -7.05
N PHE A 855 33.28 -4.58 -7.62
CA PHE A 855 32.37 -5.43 -8.37
C PHE A 855 32.37 -5.07 -9.86
N ASP A 856 32.63 -6.07 -10.70
CA ASP A 856 32.39 -6.02 -12.13
C ASP A 856 31.21 -6.95 -12.48
N ILE A 857 30.24 -6.46 -13.26
CA ILE A 857 29.10 -7.24 -13.76
C ILE A 857 29.19 -7.25 -15.28
N THR A 858 29.54 -8.42 -15.83
CA THR A 858 29.89 -8.56 -17.25
C THR A 858 29.03 -9.59 -17.98
N GLY A 859 29.04 -9.49 -19.31
CA GLY A 859 28.32 -10.41 -20.18
C GLY A 859 26.85 -10.05 -20.37
N LEU A 860 26.48 -8.77 -20.21
CA LEU A 860 25.09 -8.31 -20.38
C LEU A 860 24.63 -8.36 -21.85
N ASN A 861 25.57 -8.33 -22.80
CA ASN A 861 25.31 -8.48 -24.25
C ASN A 861 24.18 -7.56 -24.76
N GLY A 862 24.28 -6.25 -24.51
CA GLY A 862 23.26 -5.30 -24.92
C GLY A 862 21.90 -5.50 -24.24
N GLY A 863 21.90 -6.20 -23.09
CA GLY A 863 20.74 -6.56 -22.30
C GLY A 863 20.03 -7.84 -22.77
N GLU A 864 20.60 -8.59 -23.72
CA GLU A 864 20.00 -9.83 -24.24
C GLU A 864 20.28 -11.05 -23.35
N SER A 865 21.31 -10.99 -22.50
CA SER A 865 21.65 -12.09 -21.60
C SER A 865 20.63 -12.27 -20.47
N LYS A 866 20.27 -13.53 -20.18
CA LYS A 866 19.46 -13.91 -19.00
C LYS A 866 20.30 -14.11 -17.74
N THR A 867 21.63 -14.11 -17.87
CA THR A 867 22.59 -14.26 -16.78
C THR A 867 23.77 -13.33 -17.00
N ALA A 868 24.41 -12.90 -15.91
CA ALA A 868 25.64 -12.12 -15.95
C ALA A 868 26.69 -12.74 -15.01
N THR A 869 27.96 -12.51 -15.30
CA THR A 869 29.07 -12.91 -14.42
C THR A 869 29.44 -11.74 -13.53
N VAL A 870 29.46 -11.97 -12.22
CA VAL A 870 29.90 -11.01 -11.22
C VAL A 870 31.29 -11.40 -10.71
N THR A 871 32.23 -10.47 -10.80
CA THR A 871 33.58 -10.61 -10.26
C THR A 871 33.76 -9.62 -9.13
N ALA A 872 33.97 -10.14 -7.92
CA ALA A 872 34.20 -9.36 -6.71
C ALA A 872 35.68 -9.46 -6.30
N THR A 873 36.41 -8.35 -6.37
CA THR A 873 37.86 -8.28 -6.12
C THR A 873 38.16 -7.52 -4.83
N ARG A 874 38.88 -8.12 -3.89
CA ARG A 874 39.31 -7.48 -2.63
C ARG A 874 40.62 -6.71 -2.79
N ALA A 875 40.92 -5.86 -1.81
CA ALA A 875 42.16 -5.08 -1.76
C ALA A 875 43.43 -5.94 -1.72
N ASP A 876 43.35 -7.18 -1.20
CA ASP A 876 44.46 -8.15 -1.18
C ASP A 876 44.65 -8.89 -2.53
N GLY A 877 43.83 -8.58 -3.53
CA GLY A 877 43.83 -9.23 -4.84
C GLY A 877 43.05 -10.54 -4.88
N SER A 878 42.44 -10.99 -3.78
CA SER A 878 41.56 -12.16 -3.81
C SER A 878 40.30 -11.87 -4.64
N VAL A 879 39.93 -12.83 -5.47
CA VAL A 879 38.82 -12.71 -6.41
C VAL A 879 37.78 -13.78 -6.13
N LYS A 880 36.52 -13.38 -6.08
CA LYS A 880 35.36 -14.27 -6.06
C LYS A 880 34.52 -14.02 -7.31
N THR A 881 34.32 -15.07 -8.11
CA THR A 881 33.46 -15.02 -9.29
C THR A 881 32.23 -15.88 -9.07
N PHE A 882 31.06 -15.37 -9.47
CA PHE A 882 29.79 -16.06 -9.41
C PHE A 882 28.85 -15.58 -10.52
N THR A 883 27.75 -16.29 -10.74
CA THR A 883 26.79 -15.98 -11.82
C THR A 883 25.49 -15.51 -11.21
N VAL A 884 24.89 -14.46 -11.77
CA VAL A 884 23.57 -13.97 -11.37
C VAL A 884 22.57 -14.09 -12.51
N LYS A 885 21.28 -14.24 -12.21
CA LYS A 885 20.20 -14.11 -13.18
C LYS A 885 19.93 -12.62 -13.41
N VAL A 886 19.74 -12.21 -14.65
CA VAL A 886 19.36 -10.85 -15.03
C VAL A 886 17.83 -10.80 -15.15
N LEU A 887 17.17 -9.94 -14.36
CA LEU A 887 15.72 -9.89 -14.25
C LEU A 887 15.07 -8.84 -15.17
N LEU A 888 15.61 -8.68 -16.38
CA LEU A 888 14.93 -8.03 -17.51
C LEU A 888 14.06 -9.09 -18.20
N LEU A 889 12.83 -9.25 -17.72
CA LEU A 889 12.01 -10.43 -17.96
C LEU A 889 11.38 -10.44 -19.35
N THR A 890 11.12 -9.26 -19.92
CA THR A 890 10.45 -9.12 -21.20
C THR A 890 11.29 -8.31 -22.21
N PRO A 891 11.11 -8.55 -23.52
CA PRO A 891 11.63 -7.67 -24.57
C PRO A 891 11.38 -6.18 -24.32
N LYS A 892 10.16 -5.81 -23.89
CA LYS A 892 9.82 -4.40 -23.65
C LYS A 892 10.58 -3.81 -22.47
N GLU A 893 10.79 -4.57 -21.39
CA GLU A 893 11.63 -4.15 -20.27
C GLU A 893 13.08 -3.88 -20.69
N ARG A 894 13.64 -4.69 -21.60
CA ARG A 894 14.98 -4.46 -22.15
C ARG A 894 15.03 -3.17 -22.96
N GLU A 895 13.97 -2.88 -23.71
CA GLU A 895 13.82 -1.63 -24.45
C GLU A 895 13.76 -0.42 -23.49
N PHE A 896 12.95 -0.48 -22.43
CA PHE A 896 12.92 0.57 -21.40
C PHE A 896 14.30 0.80 -20.78
N PHE A 897 14.97 -0.29 -20.39
CA PHE A 897 16.30 -0.22 -19.79
C PHE A 897 17.34 0.39 -20.75
N ARG A 898 17.30 0.02 -22.04
CA ARG A 898 18.15 0.59 -23.10
C ARG A 898 17.93 2.09 -23.29
N HIS A 899 16.72 2.57 -23.02
CA HIS A 899 16.41 3.99 -23.04
C HIS A 899 16.83 4.74 -21.76
N GLY A 900 17.36 4.05 -20.76
CA GLY A 900 17.70 4.61 -19.45
C GLY A 900 16.51 4.68 -18.49
N GLY A 901 15.38 4.08 -18.87
CA GLY A 901 14.13 4.11 -18.12
C GLY A 901 12.90 4.25 -19.03
N ILE A 902 11.73 3.95 -18.48
CA ILE A 902 10.46 3.97 -19.23
C ILE A 902 10.02 5.41 -19.55
N LEU A 903 10.25 6.39 -18.68
CA LEU A 903 9.90 7.79 -18.98
C LEU A 903 10.74 8.34 -20.14
N GLN A 904 12.03 8.01 -20.17
CA GLN A 904 12.93 8.34 -21.27
C GLN A 904 12.52 7.63 -22.56
N TYR A 905 12.00 6.40 -22.46
CA TYR A 905 11.41 5.69 -23.59
C TYR A 905 10.21 6.44 -24.18
N VAL A 906 9.21 6.73 -23.34
CA VAL A 906 7.99 7.43 -23.75
C VAL A 906 8.32 8.81 -24.33
N LEU A 907 9.20 9.56 -23.67
CA LEU A 907 9.58 10.90 -24.12
C LEU A 907 10.21 10.88 -25.52
N ARG A 908 11.11 9.94 -25.82
CA ARG A 908 11.70 9.82 -27.18
C ARG A 908 10.65 9.46 -28.23
N GLN A 909 9.67 8.64 -27.90
CA GLN A 909 8.58 8.32 -28.82
C GLN A 909 7.72 9.55 -29.12
N LEU A 910 7.32 10.28 -28.08
CA LEU A 910 6.47 11.47 -28.22
C LEU A 910 7.20 12.65 -28.86
N ALA A 911 8.53 12.76 -28.70
CA ALA A 911 9.33 13.78 -29.38
C ALA A 911 9.49 13.53 -30.89
N LYS A 912 9.35 12.27 -31.34
CA LYS A 912 9.45 11.87 -32.76
C LYS A 912 8.09 11.87 -33.47
N ALA A 913 6.98 11.94 -32.73
CA ALA A 913 5.60 11.88 -33.21
C ALA A 913 5.00 13.29 -33.44
#